data_AF-A0A534MR71-F1
#
_entry.id   AF-A0A534MR71-F1
#
_cell.length_a   1.000
_cell.length_b   1.000
_cell.length_c   1.000
_cell.angle_alpha   90.00
_cell.angle_beta   90.00
_cell.angle_gamma   90.00
#
_symmetry.space_group_name_H-M   'P 1'
#
loop_
_entity.id
_entity.type
_entity.pdbx_description
1 polymer ?
#
loop_
_entity_poly.entity_id
_entity_poly.type
_entity_poly.pdbx_seq_one_letter_code
_entity_poly.pdbx_strand_id
1 'polypeptide(L)'
;MGRGHRGSHTPQDLLLPEGKLIRTTRGGPTALKQLLLDLKKYSFSGYVRTVRSGGGKRAEGIVLLRGGNPEASLYHRDGTQDRGRSALKKVWQDSYDESCVLELHARVDMDGLVREYTNAILERPAKVVKKTKIPQTMERSDIEKQIRAWKDRGYDVSSVDSNLEAEPSILAASVVAMRDGVKKAEAVGEILTGLDVSGFESRAAILRDRLKDPVRHPDIDTEVESLRDAVDSLRQIEARRQLEMERGRDSQARTRKVLDLVMKQQQALRSDGSPYSTEDLARKVLEESQPARDAQTNVVQAYTFESFIVGESNRFAHGAAVAVAKQPAKEYNPLLITSGPGLGKTHLLHAIGNYIVSHAKESKVMYMTCEAFASSLANAKEIGTLSTFRERMRGLDCLMIDDIQFLSGMPEIHEELFYTFNDLHDTQKQIVLAGDRPPKAIPNLDERLVSRFESGLVAGIEPPDLLMRVTILEHRARDENVSIEGEVLTCIANLVDNNVRELGGAFNRVVAFSSLMNRPITQDLAREVLSGATAEPSPEPVPPPAPERTAEDERAARAPVSPTVNHELTPGRSYLIEEERPAKAFRLLTDFLGGGGGGLVITRTNPKRVRQAHDLSAGRVLWLTDREGSAEETIAPTLERLVYEIEDFMGKQPRGAILLDGIEYLVSNNSFDAVLMFVRRLLDAISESRYAFIISLGPATLKEQELKVLEREMEVIRFP
;
A
#
# COMPACT_ATOMS: atom_id res chain seq x y z
N MET A 1 -49.15 21.14 -40.26
CA MET A 1 -49.32 19.67 -40.22
C MET A 1 -48.05 19.09 -39.61
N GLY A 2 -48.01 18.37 -38.50
CA GLY A 2 -49.02 17.96 -37.53
C GLY A 2 -48.34 17.65 -36.19
N ARG A 3 -49.12 17.90 -35.11
CA ARG A 3 -49.11 17.36 -33.74
C ARG A 3 -48.02 16.31 -33.44
N GLY A 4 -47.17 16.42 -32.42
CA GLY A 4 -47.41 16.92 -31.07
C GLY A 4 -47.53 15.72 -30.13
N HIS A 5 -46.58 15.57 -29.21
CA HIS A 5 -46.78 15.09 -27.83
C HIS A 5 -45.70 15.74 -26.95
N ARG A 6 -46.06 16.85 -26.30
CA ARG A 6 -45.46 17.23 -25.02
C ARG A 6 -45.96 16.21 -24.00
N GLY A 7 -45.10 15.27 -23.60
CA GLY A 7 -45.30 14.45 -22.42
C GLY A 7 -44.76 15.19 -21.20
N SER A 8 -45.68 15.77 -20.43
CA SER A 8 -45.60 16.25 -19.05
C SER A 8 -44.26 16.12 -18.30
N HIS A 9 -43.78 17.25 -17.75
CA HIS A 9 -43.01 17.24 -16.51
C HIS A 9 -43.79 16.44 -15.45
N THR A 10 -43.19 15.38 -14.92
CA THR A 10 -43.61 14.73 -13.68
C THR A 10 -42.44 14.80 -12.69
N PRO A 11 -42.68 15.16 -11.41
CA PRO A 11 -41.63 15.49 -10.47
C PRO A 11 -41.00 14.23 -9.83
N GLN A 12 -39.71 14.31 -9.49
CA GLN A 12 -38.96 13.44 -8.55
C GLN A 12 -38.25 12.19 -9.10
N ASP A 13 -37.35 12.34 -10.08
CA ASP A 13 -36.11 11.55 -10.00
C ASP A 13 -35.36 12.02 -8.72
N LEU A 14 -34.76 11.09 -7.98
CA LEU A 14 -33.76 11.47 -6.99
C LEU A 14 -32.66 12.16 -7.82
N LEU A 15 -32.59 13.50 -7.78
CA LEU A 15 -31.61 14.32 -8.49
C LEU A 15 -30.24 14.07 -7.87
N LEU A 16 -29.71 12.87 -8.03
CA LEU A 16 -28.32 12.55 -7.77
C LEU A 16 -27.52 12.91 -9.03
N PRO A 17 -26.25 13.31 -8.90
CA PRO A 17 -25.33 13.34 -10.02
C PRO A 17 -25.41 12.01 -10.77
N GLU A 18 -25.54 12.06 -12.10
CA GLU A 18 -25.52 10.85 -12.91
C GLU A 18 -24.16 10.17 -12.74
N GLY A 19 -24.12 9.12 -11.92
CA GLY A 19 -22.97 8.25 -11.83
C GLY A 19 -22.81 7.43 -13.11
N LYS A 20 -21.60 6.91 -13.35
CA LYS A 20 -21.36 6.01 -14.47
C LYS A 20 -21.95 4.64 -14.16
N LEU A 21 -22.96 4.20 -14.93
CA LEU A 21 -23.50 2.85 -14.85
C LEU A 21 -22.40 1.81 -15.16
N ILE A 22 -22.05 1.02 -14.16
CA ILE A 22 -21.02 -0.03 -14.20
C ILE A 22 -21.61 -1.39 -14.54
N ARG A 23 -22.77 -1.72 -14.00
CA ARG A 23 -23.37 -3.05 -14.15
C ARG A 23 -24.87 -3.00 -13.88
N THR A 24 -25.62 -3.83 -14.60
CA THR A 24 -27.02 -4.09 -14.32
C THR A 24 -27.22 -5.56 -13.95
N THR A 25 -27.96 -5.85 -12.89
CA THR A 25 -28.26 -7.19 -12.39
C THR A 25 -29.76 -7.31 -12.14
N ARG A 26 -30.37 -8.46 -12.43
CA ARG A 26 -31.79 -8.68 -12.09
C ARG A 26 -31.95 -8.92 -10.59
N GLY A 27 -33.08 -8.46 -10.05
CA GLY A 27 -33.50 -8.73 -8.68
C GLY A 27 -33.74 -10.20 -8.42
N GLY A 28 -33.77 -10.56 -7.15
CA GLY A 28 -33.95 -11.92 -6.66
C GLY A 28 -33.52 -12.03 -5.19
N PRO A 29 -33.78 -13.17 -4.52
CA PRO A 29 -33.69 -13.26 -3.06
C PRO A 29 -32.31 -12.99 -2.45
N THR A 30 -31.26 -13.17 -3.25
CA THR A 30 -29.86 -12.96 -2.86
C THR A 30 -29.18 -11.86 -3.66
N ALA A 31 -29.83 -11.28 -4.67
CA ALA A 31 -29.18 -10.44 -5.67
C ALA A 31 -28.50 -9.21 -5.05
N LEU A 32 -29.22 -8.42 -4.25
CA LEU A 32 -28.66 -7.24 -3.59
C LEU A 32 -27.61 -7.62 -2.53
N LYS A 33 -27.86 -8.69 -1.76
CA LYS A 33 -26.92 -9.14 -0.71
C LYS A 33 -25.59 -9.58 -1.31
N GLN A 34 -25.62 -10.36 -2.38
CA GLN A 34 -24.42 -10.85 -3.05
C GLN A 34 -23.66 -9.69 -3.70
N LEU A 35 -24.38 -8.78 -4.37
CA LEU A 35 -23.81 -7.57 -4.94
C LEU A 35 -23.09 -6.74 -3.86
N LEU A 36 -23.71 -6.47 -2.72
CA LEU A 36 -23.08 -5.72 -1.63
C LEU A 36 -21.85 -6.44 -1.03
N LEU A 37 -21.89 -7.76 -0.90
CA LEU A 37 -20.74 -8.54 -0.42
C LEU A 37 -19.56 -8.47 -1.39
N ASP A 38 -19.82 -8.54 -2.69
CA ASP A 38 -18.78 -8.41 -3.71
C ASP A 38 -18.19 -7.00 -3.69
N LEU A 39 -19.02 -5.96 -3.63
CA LEU A 39 -18.57 -4.57 -3.55
C LEU A 39 -17.74 -4.26 -2.29
N LYS A 40 -17.99 -4.98 -1.19
CA LYS A 40 -17.19 -4.88 0.04
C LYS A 40 -15.79 -5.47 -0.11
N LYS A 41 -15.63 -6.57 -0.86
CA LYS A 41 -14.30 -7.18 -1.08
C LYS A 41 -13.33 -6.25 -1.80
N TYR A 42 -13.86 -5.39 -2.67
CA TYR A 42 -13.07 -4.51 -3.54
C TYR A 42 -13.08 -3.05 -3.08
N SER A 43 -13.62 -2.76 -1.88
CA SER A 43 -13.69 -1.39 -1.33
C SER A 43 -14.41 -0.38 -2.24
N PHE A 44 -15.46 -0.80 -2.94
CA PHE A 44 -16.17 0.01 -3.93
C PHE A 44 -16.77 1.30 -3.35
N SER A 45 -16.69 2.40 -4.07
CA SER A 45 -17.37 3.66 -3.70
C SER A 45 -18.25 4.17 -4.85
N GLY A 46 -19.53 4.45 -4.57
CA GLY A 46 -20.56 4.79 -5.56
C GLY A 46 -21.96 4.54 -5.01
N TYR A 47 -22.92 4.17 -5.87
CA TYR A 47 -24.25 3.79 -5.40
C TYR A 47 -24.88 2.64 -6.18
N VAL A 48 -25.76 1.89 -5.51
CA VAL A 48 -26.63 0.89 -6.13
C VAL A 48 -28.03 1.50 -6.25
N ARG A 49 -28.55 1.56 -7.47
CA ARG A 49 -29.93 1.99 -7.78
C ARG A 49 -30.79 0.77 -8.09
N THR A 50 -31.94 0.64 -7.44
CA THR A 50 -32.93 -0.40 -7.72
C THR A 50 -34.12 0.23 -8.43
N VAL A 51 -34.53 -0.30 -9.58
CA VAL A 51 -35.70 0.15 -10.34
C VAL A 51 -36.66 -1.01 -10.50
N ARG A 52 -37.89 -0.87 -9.99
CA ARG A 52 -38.96 -1.86 -10.16
C ARG A 52 -40.09 -1.27 -10.97
N SER A 53 -40.43 -1.93 -12.08
CA SER A 53 -41.52 -1.53 -12.98
C SER A 53 -42.51 -2.69 -13.10
N GLY A 54 -43.47 -2.77 -12.18
CA GLY A 54 -44.46 -3.86 -12.15
C GLY A 54 -45.81 -3.38 -11.63
N GLY A 55 -46.89 -3.67 -12.37
CA GLY A 55 -48.27 -3.33 -11.98
C GLY A 55 -48.67 -1.86 -12.16
N GLY A 56 -48.07 -1.15 -13.14
CA GLY A 56 -48.40 0.24 -13.46
C GLY A 56 -47.78 1.29 -12.53
N LYS A 57 -46.89 0.88 -11.62
CA LYS A 57 -46.23 1.75 -10.63
C LYS A 57 -44.73 1.56 -10.66
N ARG A 58 -43.97 2.66 -10.67
CA ARG A 58 -42.50 2.67 -10.66
C ARG A 58 -42.01 2.96 -9.24
N ALA A 59 -41.17 2.08 -8.73
CA ALA A 59 -40.47 2.28 -7.47
C ALA A 59 -38.97 2.34 -7.73
N GLU A 60 -38.30 3.26 -7.06
CA GLU A 60 -36.89 3.52 -7.23
C GLU A 60 -36.18 3.64 -5.87
N GLY A 61 -35.02 3.03 -5.74
CA GLY A 61 -34.28 3.00 -4.50
C GLY A 61 -32.79 3.18 -4.74
N ILE A 62 -32.08 3.81 -3.82
CA ILE A 62 -30.64 4.09 -3.94
C ILE A 62 -29.94 3.77 -2.63
N VAL A 63 -28.78 3.12 -2.71
CA VAL A 63 -27.88 2.83 -1.60
C VAL A 63 -26.50 3.41 -1.95
N LEU A 64 -26.10 4.46 -1.24
CA LEU A 64 -24.78 5.06 -1.32
C LEU A 64 -23.78 4.17 -0.57
N LEU A 65 -22.64 3.86 -1.20
CA LEU A 65 -21.60 2.95 -0.71
C LEU A 65 -20.25 3.66 -0.66
N ARG A 66 -19.51 3.46 0.44
CA ARG A 66 -18.11 3.88 0.59
C ARG A 66 -17.28 2.74 1.13
N GLY A 67 -16.21 2.37 0.42
CA GLY A 67 -15.43 1.18 0.79
C GLY A 67 -16.28 -0.10 0.83
N GLY A 68 -17.35 -0.16 0.01
CA GLY A 68 -18.37 -1.21 -0.04
C GLY A 68 -19.32 -1.26 1.15
N ASN A 69 -19.26 -0.29 2.07
CA ASN A 69 -20.19 -0.18 3.19
C ASN A 69 -21.33 0.79 2.86
N PRO A 70 -22.60 0.43 3.10
CA PRO A 70 -23.73 1.35 2.99
C PRO A 70 -23.61 2.54 3.94
N GLU A 71 -23.58 3.75 3.37
CA GLU A 71 -23.41 5.01 4.09
C GLU A 71 -24.72 5.82 4.12
N ALA A 72 -25.54 5.74 3.08
CA ALA A 72 -26.81 6.45 2.98
C ALA A 72 -27.79 5.69 2.08
N SER A 73 -29.10 5.93 2.24
CA SER A 73 -30.10 5.31 1.37
C SER A 73 -31.32 6.21 1.13
N LEU A 74 -31.85 6.16 -0.08
CA LEU A 74 -32.98 6.94 -0.57
C LEU A 74 -33.98 5.99 -1.25
N TYR A 75 -35.27 6.27 -1.16
CA TYR A 75 -36.29 5.47 -1.83
C TYR A 75 -37.46 6.36 -2.23
N HIS A 76 -37.98 6.13 -3.43
CA HIS A 76 -39.07 6.88 -4.01
C HIS A 76 -40.11 5.95 -4.64
N ARG A 77 -41.39 6.17 -4.33
CA ARG A 77 -42.52 5.45 -4.94
C ARG A 77 -43.78 6.29 -4.86
N ASP A 78 -44.50 6.43 -5.99
CA ASP A 78 -45.80 7.10 -6.05
C ASP A 78 -45.83 8.50 -5.36
N GLY A 79 -44.80 9.34 -5.54
CA GLY A 79 -44.75 10.67 -4.91
C GLY A 79 -44.29 10.68 -3.45
N THR A 80 -44.10 9.52 -2.83
CA THR A 80 -43.55 9.38 -1.48
C THR A 80 -42.04 9.17 -1.52
N GLN A 81 -41.30 9.88 -0.65
CA GLN A 81 -39.86 9.71 -0.49
C GLN A 81 -39.55 9.22 0.93
N ASP A 82 -38.76 8.17 1.02
CA ASP A 82 -38.13 7.70 2.26
C ASP A 82 -36.62 7.94 2.19
N ARG A 83 -36.01 8.10 3.37
CA ARG A 83 -34.56 8.31 3.51
C ARG A 83 -34.01 7.46 4.66
N GLY A 84 -32.71 7.20 4.66
CA GLY A 84 -32.01 6.46 5.70
C GLY A 84 -32.45 4.99 5.79
N ARG A 85 -32.61 4.46 7.00
CA ARG A 85 -32.92 3.03 7.20
C ARG A 85 -34.29 2.61 6.66
N SER A 86 -35.28 3.51 6.66
CA SER A 86 -36.60 3.22 6.09
C SER A 86 -36.49 2.98 4.59
N ALA A 87 -35.72 3.83 3.90
CA ALA A 87 -35.40 3.67 2.49
C ALA A 87 -34.65 2.37 2.23
N LEU A 88 -33.58 2.09 2.97
CA LEU A 88 -32.78 0.87 2.79
C LEU A 88 -33.62 -0.40 2.90
N LYS A 89 -34.57 -0.43 3.85
CA LYS A 89 -35.48 -1.58 4.01
C LYS A 89 -36.39 -1.77 2.79
N LYS A 90 -36.90 -0.68 2.21
CA LYS A 90 -37.77 -0.71 1.02
C LYS A 90 -36.97 -1.07 -0.24
N VAL A 91 -35.76 -0.55 -0.40
CA VAL A 91 -34.80 -0.95 -1.45
C VAL A 91 -34.56 -2.46 -1.39
N TRP A 92 -34.27 -2.97 -0.19
CA TRP A 92 -34.01 -4.39 0.01
C TRP A 92 -35.25 -5.23 -0.30
N GLN A 93 -36.44 -4.79 0.13
CA GLN A 93 -37.71 -5.45 -0.18
C GLN A 93 -37.98 -5.53 -1.68
N ASP A 94 -37.75 -4.43 -2.41
CA ASP A 94 -37.95 -4.41 -3.87
C ASP A 94 -36.89 -5.21 -4.62
N SER A 95 -35.67 -5.32 -4.09
CA SER A 95 -34.62 -6.15 -4.69
C SER A 95 -34.93 -7.65 -4.71
N TYR A 96 -35.87 -8.14 -3.89
CA TYR A 96 -36.33 -9.54 -3.90
C TYR A 96 -37.17 -9.87 -5.15
N ASP A 97 -37.77 -8.88 -5.79
CA ASP A 97 -38.65 -9.05 -6.95
C ASP A 97 -37.80 -9.28 -8.21
N GLU A 98 -38.09 -10.32 -8.98
CA GLU A 98 -37.36 -10.63 -10.22
C GLU A 98 -37.55 -9.58 -11.32
N SER A 99 -38.62 -8.79 -11.23
CA SER A 99 -38.87 -7.63 -12.12
C SER A 99 -38.07 -6.39 -11.72
N CYS A 100 -37.37 -6.42 -10.58
CA CYS A 100 -36.48 -5.36 -10.14
C CYS A 100 -35.15 -5.41 -10.90
N VAL A 101 -34.60 -4.25 -11.21
CA VAL A 101 -33.32 -4.07 -11.87
C VAL A 101 -32.39 -3.34 -10.91
N LEU A 102 -31.26 -3.97 -10.57
CA LEU A 102 -30.19 -3.38 -9.78
C LEU A 102 -29.13 -2.81 -10.71
N GLU A 103 -28.91 -1.50 -10.64
CA GLU A 103 -27.92 -0.75 -11.38
C GLU A 103 -26.81 -0.30 -10.43
N LEU A 104 -25.57 -0.62 -10.75
CA LEU A 104 -24.40 -0.16 -10.01
C LEU A 104 -23.84 1.08 -10.69
N HIS A 105 -23.65 2.17 -9.96
CA HIS A 105 -23.16 3.45 -10.46
C HIS A 105 -21.91 3.86 -9.69
N ALA A 106 -20.84 4.24 -10.40
CA ALA A 106 -19.57 4.71 -9.81
C ALA A 106 -19.26 6.15 -10.24
N ARG A 107 -18.13 6.70 -9.78
CA ARG A 107 -17.67 8.08 -10.08
C ARG A 107 -18.68 9.15 -9.68
N VAL A 108 -19.21 8.99 -8.48
CA VAL A 108 -20.18 9.89 -7.91
C VAL A 108 -19.46 10.70 -6.85
N ASP A 109 -19.72 12.00 -6.79
CA ASP A 109 -19.22 12.82 -5.69
C ASP A 109 -19.92 12.38 -4.39
N MET A 110 -19.31 11.41 -3.71
CA MET A 110 -19.86 10.80 -2.51
C MET A 110 -19.94 11.81 -1.38
N ASP A 111 -18.97 12.71 -1.27
CA ASP A 111 -18.94 13.72 -0.20
C ASP A 111 -19.98 14.80 -0.46
N GLY A 112 -20.13 15.25 -1.72
CA GLY A 112 -21.21 16.14 -2.14
C GLY A 112 -22.59 15.53 -1.92
N LEU A 113 -22.79 14.27 -2.30
CA LEU A 113 -24.06 13.57 -2.12
C LEU A 113 -24.41 13.31 -0.66
N VAL A 114 -23.45 12.87 0.16
CA VAL A 114 -23.68 12.64 1.58
C VAL A 114 -24.01 13.96 2.29
N ARG A 115 -23.36 15.07 1.89
CA ARG A 115 -23.70 16.42 2.38
C ARG A 115 -25.10 16.87 1.93
N GLU A 116 -25.43 16.70 0.66
CA GLU A 116 -26.73 17.08 0.09
C GLU A 116 -27.89 16.30 0.72
N TYR A 117 -27.66 15.00 0.97
CA TYR A 117 -28.63 14.08 1.54
C TYR A 117 -28.27 13.68 2.97
N THR A 118 -27.96 14.66 3.82
CA THR A 118 -27.56 14.41 5.22
C THR A 118 -28.62 13.60 5.99
N ASN A 119 -29.91 13.79 5.71
CA ASN A 119 -31.00 13.03 6.33
C ASN A 119 -31.26 11.64 5.71
N ALA A 120 -30.46 11.26 4.71
CA ALA A 120 -30.42 9.92 4.13
C ALA A 120 -29.27 9.08 4.67
N ILE A 121 -28.36 9.68 5.44
CA ILE A 121 -27.25 8.99 6.09
C ILE A 121 -27.78 7.88 6.97
N LEU A 122 -27.24 6.69 6.74
CA LEU A 122 -27.39 5.55 7.63
C LEU A 122 -26.48 5.84 8.82
N GLU A 123 -26.99 6.59 9.80
CA GLU A 123 -26.28 6.81 11.07
C GLU A 123 -25.69 5.47 11.53
N ARG A 124 -24.40 5.43 11.91
CA ARG A 124 -23.95 4.35 12.80
C ARG A 124 -24.95 4.37 13.94
N PRO A 125 -25.66 3.26 14.21
CA PRO A 125 -26.71 3.31 15.21
C PRO A 125 -26.10 3.83 16.51
N ALA A 126 -26.44 5.07 16.91
CA ALA A 126 -26.79 5.29 18.29
C ALA A 126 -27.75 4.13 18.58
N LYS A 127 -27.42 3.28 19.56
CA LYS A 127 -28.23 2.11 19.87
C LYS A 127 -29.67 2.55 20.06
N VAL A 128 -30.44 2.47 18.97
CA VAL A 128 -31.87 2.51 19.02
C VAL A 128 -32.18 1.20 19.72
N VAL A 129 -32.40 1.30 21.03
CA VAL A 129 -33.17 0.33 21.78
C VAL A 129 -34.44 0.16 20.95
N LYS A 130 -34.46 -0.90 20.15
CA LYS A 130 -35.65 -1.27 19.39
C LYS A 130 -36.75 -1.26 20.43
N LYS A 131 -37.82 -0.47 20.23
CA LYS A 131 -39.06 -0.71 20.96
C LYS A 131 -39.44 -2.15 20.65
N THR A 132 -39.13 -3.02 21.59
CA THR A 132 -39.39 -4.44 21.53
C THR A 132 -40.88 -4.58 21.24
N LYS A 133 -41.23 -5.21 20.12
CA LYS A 133 -42.57 -5.76 19.97
C LYS A 133 -42.82 -6.57 21.23
N ILE A 134 -43.78 -6.16 22.05
CA ILE A 134 -44.15 -6.83 23.30
C ILE A 134 -44.24 -8.33 23.00
N PRO A 135 -43.29 -9.15 23.46
CA PRO A 135 -43.43 -10.59 23.37
C PRO A 135 -44.54 -10.98 24.35
N GLN A 136 -45.28 -12.01 23.97
CA GLN A 136 -46.30 -12.67 24.77
C GLN A 136 -45.84 -12.84 26.22
N THR A 137 -46.80 -12.73 27.14
CA THR A 137 -46.68 -13.03 28.58
C THR A 137 -45.71 -14.19 28.83
N MET A 138 -44.49 -13.89 29.28
CA MET A 138 -43.54 -14.88 29.77
C MET A 138 -43.96 -15.27 31.19
N GLU A 139 -44.05 -16.57 31.46
CA GLU A 139 -44.32 -17.09 32.80
C GLU A 139 -43.15 -16.74 33.74
N ARG A 140 -43.47 -16.29 34.97
CA ARG A 140 -42.48 -15.83 35.96
C ARG A 140 -41.42 -16.90 36.28
N SER A 141 -41.82 -18.17 36.23
CA SER A 141 -40.95 -19.32 36.46
C SER A 141 -39.84 -19.48 35.41
N ASP A 142 -40.07 -19.06 34.17
CA ASP A 142 -39.06 -19.14 33.10
C ASP A 142 -38.06 -17.98 33.18
N ILE A 143 -38.50 -16.82 33.66
CA ILE A 143 -37.63 -15.67 33.92
C ILE A 143 -36.64 -15.99 35.04
N GLU A 144 -37.11 -16.55 36.15
CA GLU A 144 -36.25 -16.94 37.29
C GLU A 144 -35.22 -18.01 36.90
N LYS A 145 -35.60 -18.96 36.04
CA LYS A 145 -34.65 -19.95 35.48
C LYS A 145 -33.57 -19.29 34.61
N GLN A 146 -33.93 -18.32 33.77
CA GLN A 146 -32.94 -17.60 32.95
C GLN A 146 -32.00 -16.74 33.79
N ILE A 147 -32.50 -16.07 34.82
CA ILE A 147 -31.67 -15.27 35.73
C ILE A 147 -30.63 -16.16 36.43
N ARG A 148 -31.03 -17.34 36.92
CA ARG A 148 -30.08 -18.32 37.49
C ARG A 148 -29.04 -18.76 36.47
N ALA A 149 -29.47 -19.10 35.25
CA ALA A 149 -28.55 -19.49 34.18
C ALA A 149 -27.52 -18.39 33.82
N TRP A 150 -27.89 -17.11 33.89
CA TRP A 150 -26.95 -16.01 33.69
C TRP A 150 -26.00 -15.81 34.87
N LYS A 151 -26.47 -15.94 36.12
CA LYS A 151 -25.62 -15.91 37.32
C LYS A 151 -24.59 -17.03 37.32
N ASP A 152 -25.01 -18.25 36.98
CA ASP A 152 -24.13 -19.43 36.92
C ASP A 152 -23.01 -19.27 35.88
N ARG A 153 -23.25 -18.44 34.85
CA ARG A 153 -22.25 -18.09 33.82
C ARG A 153 -21.45 -16.82 34.15
N GLY A 154 -21.63 -16.25 35.35
CA GLY A 154 -20.83 -15.13 35.84
C GLY A 154 -21.28 -13.73 35.38
N TYR A 155 -22.49 -13.59 34.84
CA TYR A 155 -23.03 -12.28 34.45
C TYR A 155 -23.68 -11.56 35.63
N ASP A 156 -23.50 -10.24 35.70
CA ASP A 156 -24.22 -9.38 36.63
C ASP A 156 -25.64 -9.14 36.12
N VAL A 157 -26.61 -9.70 36.85
CA VAL A 157 -28.05 -9.60 36.53
C VAL A 157 -28.79 -8.62 37.46
N SER A 158 -28.07 -7.78 38.19
CA SER A 158 -28.64 -6.79 39.12
C SER A 158 -29.69 -5.89 38.45
N SER A 159 -29.50 -5.57 37.17
CA SER A 159 -30.44 -4.80 36.34
C SER A 159 -31.77 -5.50 36.06
N VAL A 160 -31.80 -6.82 36.09
CA VAL A 160 -33.03 -7.63 35.94
C VAL A 160 -33.63 -7.92 37.32
N ASP A 161 -32.79 -8.25 38.30
CA ASP A 161 -33.20 -8.52 39.70
C ASP A 161 -33.96 -7.33 40.30
N SER A 162 -33.49 -6.10 40.06
CA SER A 162 -34.14 -4.87 40.56
C SER A 162 -35.55 -4.63 39.97
N ASN A 163 -35.90 -5.32 38.88
CA ASN A 163 -37.15 -5.17 38.16
C ASN A 163 -38.10 -6.36 38.35
N LEU A 164 -37.76 -7.33 39.22
CA LEU A 164 -38.58 -8.53 39.49
C LEU A 164 -39.98 -8.22 40.05
N GLU A 165 -40.13 -7.10 40.74
CA GLU A 165 -41.40 -6.61 41.31
C GLU A 165 -42.02 -5.46 40.50
N ALA A 166 -41.39 -5.05 39.38
CA ALA A 166 -41.89 -3.98 38.52
C ALA A 166 -43.07 -4.44 37.65
N GLU A 167 -43.70 -3.50 36.94
CA GLU A 167 -44.77 -3.84 36.00
C GLU A 167 -44.31 -4.90 34.96
N PRO A 168 -45.18 -5.82 34.52
CA PRO A 168 -44.82 -6.90 33.60
C PRO A 168 -44.14 -6.43 32.30
N SER A 169 -44.46 -5.23 31.84
CA SER A 169 -43.86 -4.57 30.68
C SER A 169 -42.39 -4.20 30.90
N ILE A 170 -42.05 -3.72 32.10
CA ILE A 170 -40.71 -3.28 32.50
C ILE A 170 -39.81 -4.50 32.71
N LEU A 171 -40.32 -5.53 33.39
CA LEU A 171 -39.60 -6.79 33.58
C LEU A 171 -39.33 -7.49 32.25
N ALA A 172 -40.32 -7.54 31.34
CA ALA A 172 -40.10 -8.10 30.00
C ALA A 172 -39.02 -7.34 29.21
N ALA A 173 -38.99 -6.00 29.32
CA ALA A 173 -37.98 -5.19 28.66
C ALA A 173 -36.57 -5.40 29.23
N SER A 174 -36.42 -5.51 30.56
CA SER A 174 -35.12 -5.75 31.21
C SER A 174 -34.55 -7.13 30.87
N VAL A 175 -35.39 -8.17 30.84
CA VAL A 175 -35.00 -9.53 30.43
C VAL A 175 -34.55 -9.58 28.98
N VAL A 176 -35.23 -8.88 28.06
CA VAL A 176 -34.83 -8.82 26.64
C VAL A 176 -33.51 -8.06 26.48
N ALA A 177 -33.35 -6.92 27.15
CA ALA A 177 -32.10 -6.15 27.11
C ALA A 177 -30.90 -6.97 27.63
N MET A 178 -31.09 -7.71 28.73
CA MET A 178 -30.06 -8.58 29.28
C MET A 178 -29.72 -9.74 28.34
N ARG A 179 -30.73 -10.38 27.75
CA ARG A 179 -30.53 -11.47 26.77
C ARG A 179 -29.72 -11.02 25.55
N ASP A 180 -30.06 -9.85 25.00
CA ASP A 180 -29.35 -9.28 23.86
C ASP A 180 -27.93 -8.84 24.24
N GLY A 181 -27.77 -8.25 25.42
CA GLY A 181 -26.46 -7.86 25.97
C GLY A 181 -25.54 -9.07 26.16
N VAL A 182 -26.03 -10.12 26.79
CA VAL A 182 -25.33 -11.39 27.00
C VAL A 182 -24.88 -12.02 25.68
N LYS A 183 -25.77 -12.11 24.69
CA LYS A 183 -25.43 -12.68 23.38
C LYS A 183 -24.31 -11.89 22.69
N LYS A 184 -24.32 -10.56 22.86
CA LYS A 184 -23.29 -9.67 22.33
C LYS A 184 -21.96 -9.86 23.07
N ALA A 185 -21.99 -9.97 24.39
CA ALA A 185 -20.80 -10.22 25.21
C ALA A 185 -20.14 -11.56 24.91
N GLU A 186 -20.90 -12.61 24.64
CA GLU A 186 -20.36 -13.92 24.25
C GLU A 186 -19.57 -13.82 22.93
N ALA A 187 -20.16 -13.22 21.88
CA ALA A 187 -19.50 -13.06 20.59
C ALA A 187 -18.23 -12.21 20.68
N VAL A 188 -18.27 -11.13 21.47
CA VAL A 188 -17.13 -10.23 21.68
C VAL A 188 -16.06 -10.90 22.57
N GLY A 189 -16.47 -11.70 23.54
CA GLY A 189 -15.60 -12.47 24.41
C GLY A 189 -14.79 -13.52 23.65
N GLU A 190 -15.39 -14.21 22.67
CA GLU A 190 -14.67 -15.14 21.79
C GLU A 190 -13.54 -14.44 21.00
N ILE A 191 -13.83 -13.26 20.44
CA ILE A 191 -12.84 -12.44 19.74
C ILE A 191 -11.68 -12.06 20.68
N LEU A 192 -12.00 -11.56 21.88
CA LEU A 192 -11.03 -11.12 22.87
C LEU A 192 -10.17 -12.27 23.43
N THR A 193 -10.68 -13.50 23.40
CA THR A 193 -9.95 -14.70 23.83
C THR A 193 -9.01 -15.23 22.74
N GLY A 194 -9.39 -15.07 21.47
CA GLY A 194 -8.55 -15.44 20.31
C GLY A 194 -7.50 -14.39 19.92
N LEU A 195 -7.52 -13.21 20.53
CA LEU A 195 -6.55 -12.13 20.31
C LEU A 195 -5.27 -12.35 21.12
N ASP A 196 -4.13 -12.27 20.45
CA ASP A 196 -2.83 -12.17 21.10
C ASP A 196 -2.62 -10.73 21.59
N VAL A 197 -2.89 -10.53 22.87
CA VAL A 197 -2.88 -9.19 23.50
C VAL A 197 -1.53 -8.83 24.11
N SER A 198 -0.44 -9.41 23.60
CA SER A 198 0.92 -9.07 24.01
C SER A 198 1.16 -7.56 23.85
N GLY A 199 1.51 -6.88 24.95
CA GLY A 199 1.66 -5.41 25.00
C GLY A 199 0.36 -4.62 25.27
N PHE A 200 -0.79 -5.29 25.43
CA PHE A 200 -2.10 -4.69 25.72
C PHE A 200 -2.87 -5.41 26.85
N GLU A 201 -2.17 -6.11 27.74
CA GLU A 201 -2.73 -7.04 28.72
C GLU A 201 -3.71 -6.35 29.68
N SER A 202 -3.33 -5.16 30.17
CA SER A 202 -4.16 -4.37 31.09
C SER A 202 -5.47 -3.93 30.45
N ARG A 203 -5.44 -3.53 29.17
CA ARG A 203 -6.62 -3.11 28.42
C ARG A 203 -7.55 -4.30 28.13
N ALA A 204 -6.97 -5.45 27.78
CA ALA A 204 -7.72 -6.69 27.60
C ALA A 204 -8.39 -7.15 28.91
N ALA A 205 -7.72 -7.03 30.06
CA ALA A 205 -8.27 -7.38 31.36
C ALA A 205 -9.49 -6.52 31.74
N ILE A 206 -9.43 -5.20 31.51
CA ILE A 206 -10.54 -4.27 31.75
C ILE A 206 -11.76 -4.66 30.89
N LEU A 207 -11.54 -4.99 29.62
CA LEU A 207 -12.63 -5.38 28.72
C LEU A 207 -13.26 -6.72 29.14
N ARG A 208 -12.45 -7.70 29.58
CA ARG A 208 -12.96 -8.97 30.13
C ARG A 208 -13.84 -8.76 31.35
N ASP A 209 -13.51 -7.81 32.21
CA ASP A 209 -14.32 -7.52 33.40
C ASP A 209 -15.64 -6.83 33.04
N ARG A 210 -15.61 -5.85 32.13
CA ARG A 210 -16.80 -5.16 31.63
C ARG A 210 -17.77 -6.09 30.88
N LEU A 211 -17.28 -7.16 30.26
CA LEU A 211 -18.13 -8.17 29.60
C LEU A 211 -19.08 -8.90 30.58
N LYS A 212 -18.82 -8.87 31.89
CA LYS A 212 -19.69 -9.46 32.91
C LYS A 212 -20.98 -8.65 33.11
N ASP A 213 -20.98 -7.34 32.79
CA ASP A 213 -22.18 -6.48 32.84
C ASP A 213 -22.44 -5.82 31.47
N PRO A 214 -22.98 -6.59 30.50
CA PRO A 214 -23.20 -6.11 29.14
C PRO A 214 -24.32 -5.06 29.02
N VAL A 215 -25.16 -4.91 30.04
CA VAL A 215 -26.25 -3.93 30.03
C VAL A 215 -25.71 -2.55 30.39
N ARG A 216 -24.75 -2.44 31.33
CA ARG A 216 -24.06 -1.18 31.63
C ARG A 216 -22.96 -0.82 30.64
N HIS A 217 -22.45 -1.80 29.89
CA HIS A 217 -21.40 -1.59 28.89
C HIS A 217 -21.89 -1.90 27.46
N PRO A 218 -22.77 -1.05 26.89
CA PRO A 218 -23.35 -1.30 25.59
C PRO A 218 -22.33 -1.32 24.44
N ASP A 219 -21.26 -0.54 24.53
CA ASP A 219 -20.33 -0.25 23.42
C ASP A 219 -19.06 -1.12 23.45
N ILE A 220 -19.09 -2.19 24.24
CA ILE A 220 -17.93 -3.07 24.47
C ILE A 220 -17.41 -3.77 23.22
N ASP A 221 -18.26 -4.00 22.23
CA ASP A 221 -17.86 -4.50 20.90
C ASP A 221 -16.91 -3.52 20.19
N THR A 222 -17.22 -2.23 20.25
CA THR A 222 -16.41 -1.19 19.62
C THR A 222 -15.05 -1.08 20.31
N GLU A 223 -15.03 -1.19 21.64
CA GLU A 223 -13.79 -1.15 22.42
C GLU A 223 -12.89 -2.37 22.16
N VAL A 224 -13.47 -3.57 22.00
CA VAL A 224 -12.73 -4.79 21.65
C VAL A 224 -12.24 -4.76 20.20
N GLU A 225 -13.02 -4.23 19.27
CA GLU A 225 -12.58 -4.05 17.89
C GLU A 225 -11.44 -3.03 17.77
N SER A 226 -11.50 -1.92 18.54
CA SER A 226 -10.38 -0.99 18.65
C SER A 226 -9.11 -1.62 19.24
N LEU A 227 -9.24 -2.54 20.20
CA LEU A 227 -8.09 -3.27 20.73
C LEU A 227 -7.49 -4.21 19.68
N ARG A 228 -8.34 -4.90 18.90
CA ARG A 228 -7.90 -5.74 17.79
C ARG A 228 -7.09 -4.97 16.76
N ASP A 229 -7.59 -3.82 16.33
CA ASP A 229 -6.90 -2.97 15.35
C ASP A 229 -5.52 -2.51 15.86
N ALA A 230 -5.42 -2.19 17.16
CA ALA A 230 -4.16 -1.80 17.78
C ALA A 230 -3.14 -2.95 17.83
N VAL A 231 -3.59 -4.17 18.16
CA VAL A 231 -2.77 -5.39 18.15
C VAL A 231 -2.26 -5.70 16.74
N ASP A 232 -3.16 -5.65 15.74
CA ASP A 232 -2.80 -5.91 14.35
C ASP A 232 -1.82 -4.85 13.80
N SER A 233 -1.99 -3.59 14.20
CA SER A 233 -1.06 -2.51 13.84
C SER A 233 0.34 -2.73 14.43
N LEU A 234 0.44 -3.11 15.72
CA LEU A 234 1.72 -3.39 16.37
C LEU A 234 2.45 -4.56 15.68
N ARG A 235 1.72 -5.64 15.36
CA ARG A 235 2.26 -6.78 14.61
C ARG A 235 2.77 -6.41 13.23
N GLN A 236 2.08 -5.53 12.52
CA GLN A 236 2.53 -5.04 11.22
C GLN A 236 3.80 -4.20 11.32
N ILE A 237 3.94 -3.39 12.37
CA ILE A 237 5.15 -2.61 12.66
C ILE A 237 6.32 -3.54 12.95
N GLU A 238 6.14 -4.55 13.82
CA GLU A 238 7.18 -5.53 14.15
C GLU A 238 7.58 -6.38 12.94
N ALA A 239 6.63 -6.81 12.12
CA ALA A 239 6.90 -7.53 10.88
C ALA A 239 7.70 -6.66 9.87
N ARG A 240 7.39 -5.36 9.77
CA ARG A 240 8.15 -4.43 8.92
C ARG A 240 9.54 -4.14 9.47
N ARG A 241 9.71 -4.03 10.78
CA ARG A 241 11.02 -3.92 11.45
C ARG A 241 11.88 -5.16 11.19
N GLN A 242 11.29 -6.34 11.20
CA GLN A 242 11.99 -7.57 10.81
C GLN A 242 12.41 -7.53 9.35
N LEU A 243 11.56 -7.03 8.45
CA LEU A 243 11.86 -6.89 7.02
C LEU A 243 12.98 -5.86 6.73
N GLU A 244 13.05 -4.75 7.47
CA GLU A 244 14.17 -3.80 7.38
C GLU A 244 15.46 -4.38 7.96
N MET A 245 15.38 -5.12 9.06
CA MET A 245 16.52 -5.87 9.58
C MET A 245 16.95 -6.97 8.59
N GLU A 246 16.03 -7.62 7.89
CA GLU A 246 16.33 -8.58 6.81
C GLU A 246 17.01 -7.89 5.64
N ARG A 247 16.61 -6.69 5.23
CA ARG A 247 17.32 -5.91 4.20
C ARG A 247 18.72 -5.50 4.63
N GLY A 248 18.88 -5.10 5.90
CA GLY A 248 20.20 -4.86 6.49
C GLY A 248 21.06 -6.12 6.49
N ARG A 249 20.47 -7.26 6.87
CA ARG A 249 21.10 -8.58 6.82
C ARG A 249 21.40 -9.04 5.39
N ASP A 250 20.58 -8.72 4.41
CA ASP A 250 20.82 -9.02 2.99
C ASP A 250 21.99 -8.21 2.44
N SER A 251 22.08 -6.93 2.80
CA SER A 251 23.25 -6.10 2.51
C SER A 251 24.51 -6.69 3.15
N GLN A 252 24.43 -7.08 4.43
CA GLN A 252 25.51 -7.78 5.13
C GLN A 252 25.82 -9.15 4.50
N ALA A 253 24.83 -9.89 4.02
CA ALA A 253 24.99 -11.19 3.38
C ALA A 253 25.65 -11.07 2.01
N ARG A 254 25.35 -10.01 1.23
CA ARG A 254 26.07 -9.68 -0.01
C ARG A 254 27.53 -9.34 0.30
N THR A 255 27.80 -8.52 1.33
CA THR A 255 29.17 -8.24 1.80
C THR A 255 29.88 -9.52 2.26
N ARG A 256 29.17 -10.42 2.97
CA ARG A 256 29.69 -11.73 3.36
C ARG A 256 29.97 -12.64 2.17
N LYS A 257 29.14 -12.61 1.13
CA LYS A 257 29.37 -13.35 -0.13
C LYS A 257 30.61 -12.85 -0.85
N VAL A 258 30.86 -11.53 -0.82
CA VAL A 258 32.11 -10.93 -1.31
C VAL A 258 33.30 -11.44 -0.47
N LEU A 259 33.18 -11.50 0.86
CA LEU A 259 34.20 -12.09 1.73
C LEU A 259 34.43 -13.59 1.47
N ASP A 260 33.39 -14.37 1.22
CA ASP A 260 33.50 -15.79 0.88
C ASP A 260 34.19 -15.97 -0.49
N LEU A 261 33.92 -15.09 -1.45
CA LEU A 261 34.60 -15.08 -2.76
C LEU A 261 36.09 -14.76 -2.60
N VAL A 262 36.41 -13.79 -1.75
CA VAL A 262 37.80 -13.46 -1.36
C VAL A 262 38.48 -14.69 -0.75
N MET A 263 37.84 -15.36 0.21
CA MET A 263 38.39 -16.55 0.85
C MET A 263 38.62 -17.70 -0.14
N LYS A 264 37.68 -17.95 -1.07
CA LYS A 264 37.82 -18.98 -2.11
C LYS A 264 38.97 -18.68 -3.06
N GLN A 265 39.11 -17.44 -3.52
CA GLN A 265 40.22 -17.05 -4.40
C GLN A 265 41.57 -17.02 -3.66
N GLN A 266 41.63 -16.57 -2.40
CA GLN A 266 42.87 -16.63 -1.60
C GLN A 266 43.30 -18.07 -1.29
N GLN A 267 42.36 -19.01 -1.09
CA GLN A 267 42.69 -20.44 -0.98
C GLN A 267 43.25 -21.01 -2.27
N ALA A 268 42.76 -20.54 -3.43
CA ALA A 268 43.30 -20.90 -4.74
C ALA A 268 44.68 -20.27 -5.03
N LEU A 269 45.00 -19.13 -4.41
CA LEU A 269 46.23 -18.34 -4.62
C LEU A 269 47.35 -18.58 -3.60
N ARG A 270 47.25 -19.57 -2.71
CA ARG A 270 48.27 -19.81 -1.66
C ARG A 270 49.66 -20.09 -2.25
N SER A 271 50.50 -19.06 -2.24
CA SER A 271 51.92 -19.12 -1.90
C SER A 271 52.18 -18.11 -0.77
N ASP A 272 53.09 -18.47 0.12
CA ASP A 272 53.21 -18.05 1.52
C ASP A 272 53.43 -16.53 1.75
N GLY A 273 52.85 -16.01 2.84
CA GLY A 273 53.29 -14.74 3.47
C GLY A 273 52.42 -13.48 3.26
N SER A 274 51.40 -13.27 4.10
CA SER A 274 50.90 -11.93 4.43
C SER A 274 50.70 -11.81 5.95
N PRO A 275 51.21 -10.76 6.61
CA PRO A 275 51.25 -10.65 8.08
C PRO A 275 49.95 -10.13 8.71
N TYR A 276 48.87 -9.95 7.95
CA TYR A 276 47.57 -9.54 8.50
C TYR A 276 46.63 -10.73 8.57
N SER A 277 46.08 -11.00 9.75
CA SER A 277 44.93 -11.89 9.88
C SER A 277 43.79 -11.30 9.07
N THR A 278 43.39 -12.00 8.02
CA THR A 278 42.27 -11.65 7.14
C THR A 278 40.95 -11.49 7.91
N GLU A 279 40.85 -12.09 9.10
CA GLU A 279 39.73 -11.90 10.03
C GLU A 279 39.67 -10.49 10.63
N ASP A 280 40.81 -9.85 10.92
CA ASP A 280 40.84 -8.48 11.49
C ASP A 280 40.45 -7.42 10.45
N LEU A 281 40.83 -7.64 9.18
CA LEU A 281 40.44 -6.76 8.08
C LEU A 281 38.96 -6.94 7.70
N ALA A 282 38.48 -8.19 7.64
CA ALA A 282 37.07 -8.51 7.45
C ALA A 282 36.20 -7.92 8.57
N ARG A 283 36.70 -7.96 9.80
CA ARG A 283 36.05 -7.35 10.97
C ARG A 283 35.97 -5.84 10.85
N LYS A 284 37.02 -5.14 10.40
CA LYS A 284 37.00 -3.68 10.14
C LYS A 284 36.03 -3.26 9.03
N VAL A 285 35.83 -4.09 8.02
CA VAL A 285 34.90 -3.83 6.89
C VAL A 285 33.44 -4.15 7.27
N LEU A 286 33.23 -5.15 8.14
CA LEU A 286 31.89 -5.54 8.63
C LEU A 286 31.43 -4.70 9.84
N GLU A 287 32.35 -4.26 10.68
CA GLU A 287 32.11 -3.29 11.75
C GLU A 287 32.16 -1.87 11.16
N GLU A 288 31.16 -1.50 10.34
CA GLU A 288 30.88 -0.08 10.14
C GLU A 288 30.64 0.53 11.53
N SER A 289 31.61 1.32 12.00
CA SER A 289 31.45 2.11 13.21
C SER A 289 30.24 3.01 12.97
N GLN A 290 29.12 2.74 13.67
CA GLN A 290 27.95 3.60 13.57
C GLN A 290 28.41 5.04 13.77
N PRO A 291 28.09 5.95 12.83
CA PRO A 291 28.68 7.27 12.85
C PRO A 291 28.31 7.94 14.18
N ALA A 292 29.31 8.53 14.83
CA ALA A 292 29.19 9.02 16.20
C ALA A 292 27.97 9.93 16.34
N ARG A 293 27.09 9.57 17.28
CA ARG A 293 25.91 10.37 17.61
C ARG A 293 26.20 11.24 18.81
N ASP A 294 25.73 12.47 18.73
CA ASP A 294 25.72 13.35 19.89
C ASP A 294 24.71 12.82 20.92
N ALA A 295 25.16 12.67 22.16
CA ALA A 295 24.36 12.04 23.22
C ALA A 295 23.15 12.89 23.67
N GLN A 296 23.18 14.21 23.46
CA GLN A 296 22.12 15.12 23.89
C GLN A 296 21.06 15.31 22.81
N THR A 297 21.51 15.44 21.57
CA THR A 297 20.66 15.81 20.42
C THR A 297 20.32 14.62 19.53
N ASN A 298 21.01 13.49 19.69
CA ASN A 298 20.90 12.27 18.88
C ASN A 298 21.22 12.48 17.38
N VAL A 299 21.90 13.59 17.03
CA VAL A 299 22.33 13.84 15.65
C VAL A 299 23.60 13.09 15.30
N VAL A 300 23.72 12.66 14.05
CA VAL A 300 24.94 12.04 13.51
C VAL A 300 25.92 13.15 13.10
N GLN A 301 27.08 13.22 13.76
CA GLN A 301 28.02 14.35 13.57
C GLN A 301 28.62 14.43 12.16
N ALA A 302 28.75 13.32 11.46
CA ALA A 302 29.31 13.27 10.11
C ALA A 302 28.38 13.85 9.02
N TYR A 303 27.09 13.99 9.32
CA TYR A 303 26.09 14.47 8.36
C TYR A 303 25.96 15.99 8.44
N THR A 304 26.72 16.69 7.60
CA THR A 304 26.79 18.15 7.55
C THR A 304 26.34 18.64 6.16
N PHE A 305 26.13 19.95 5.99
CA PHE A 305 25.81 20.50 4.67
C PHE A 305 27.01 20.39 3.73
N GLU A 306 28.22 20.48 4.26
CA GLU A 306 29.48 20.37 3.54
C GLU A 306 29.71 18.97 2.95
N SER A 307 29.25 17.92 3.65
CA SER A 307 29.31 16.54 3.15
C SER A 307 28.12 16.14 2.28
N PHE A 308 27.16 17.03 2.04
CA PHE A 308 26.00 16.76 1.20
C PHE A 308 26.24 17.23 -0.23
N ILE A 309 26.23 16.29 -1.19
CA ILE A 309 26.41 16.63 -2.60
C ILE A 309 25.13 17.22 -3.17
N VAL A 310 25.24 18.45 -3.69
CA VAL A 310 24.12 19.21 -4.26
C VAL A 310 24.10 19.07 -5.78
N GLY A 311 22.96 18.67 -6.31
CA GLY A 311 22.66 18.58 -7.74
C GLY A 311 21.25 19.10 -8.03
N GLU A 312 20.82 19.05 -9.30
CA GLU A 312 19.51 19.59 -9.70
C GLU A 312 18.35 18.91 -8.95
N SER A 313 18.42 17.60 -8.77
CA SER A 313 17.39 16.76 -8.12
C SER A 313 17.18 17.04 -6.62
N ASN A 314 18.13 17.72 -5.95
CA ASN A 314 18.07 17.97 -4.51
C ASN A 314 18.37 19.42 -4.10
N ARG A 315 18.65 20.31 -5.07
CA ARG A 315 19.03 21.71 -4.85
C ARG A 315 17.99 22.46 -4.03
N PHE A 316 16.72 22.24 -4.31
CA PHE A 316 15.62 22.92 -3.63
C PHE A 316 15.54 22.50 -2.15
N ALA A 317 15.53 21.19 -1.87
CA ALA A 317 15.52 20.67 -0.51
C ALA A 317 16.76 21.08 0.30
N HIS A 318 17.94 21.04 -0.32
CA HIS A 318 19.16 21.55 0.30
C HIS A 318 19.06 23.05 0.62
N GLY A 319 18.60 23.87 -0.32
CA GLY A 319 18.41 25.31 -0.10
C GLY A 319 17.43 25.62 1.04
N ALA A 320 16.30 24.92 1.08
CA ALA A 320 15.32 25.01 2.16
C ALA A 320 15.91 24.62 3.53
N ALA A 321 16.65 23.52 3.58
CA ALA A 321 17.32 23.06 4.78
C ALA A 321 18.35 24.07 5.30
N VAL A 322 19.15 24.68 4.41
CA VAL A 322 20.10 25.74 4.77
C VAL A 322 19.39 26.99 5.29
N ALA A 323 18.27 27.39 4.68
CA ALA A 323 17.50 28.55 5.12
C ALA A 323 16.95 28.35 6.55
N VAL A 324 16.33 27.19 6.79
CA VAL A 324 15.81 26.78 8.10
C VAL A 324 16.92 26.69 9.15
N ALA A 325 18.08 26.13 8.81
CA ALA A 325 19.19 26.03 9.74
C ALA A 325 19.79 27.40 10.12
N LYS A 326 19.82 28.34 9.17
CA LYS A 326 20.33 29.72 9.37
C LYS A 326 19.36 30.60 10.14
N GLN A 327 18.05 30.44 9.91
CA GLN A 327 17.01 31.23 10.55
C GLN A 327 15.88 30.33 11.08
N PRO A 328 16.15 29.52 12.14
CA PRO A 328 15.16 28.60 12.69
C PRO A 328 13.88 29.32 13.09
N ALA A 329 12.75 28.71 12.76
CA ALA A 329 11.36 29.14 12.95
C ALA A 329 10.95 30.44 12.23
N LYS A 330 11.90 31.19 11.65
CA LYS A 330 11.62 32.41 10.87
C LYS A 330 11.43 32.11 9.39
N GLU A 331 12.25 31.21 8.85
CA GLU A 331 12.14 30.70 7.49
C GLU A 331 11.53 29.31 7.54
N TYR A 332 10.38 29.12 6.89
CA TYR A 332 9.65 27.85 6.71
C TYR A 332 9.48 27.01 8.00
N ASN A 333 8.35 27.19 8.69
CA ASN A 333 8.00 26.39 9.86
C ASN A 333 6.59 25.78 9.74
N PRO A 334 6.47 24.45 9.58
CA PRO A 334 7.53 23.44 9.56
C PRO A 334 8.27 23.38 8.21
N LEU A 335 9.42 22.71 8.18
CA LEU A 335 10.01 22.18 6.95
C LEU A 335 9.76 20.69 6.87
N LEU A 336 9.18 20.22 5.77
CA LEU A 336 8.99 18.81 5.48
C LEU A 336 9.83 18.41 4.27
N ILE A 337 10.76 17.46 4.44
CA ILE A 337 11.57 16.87 3.37
C ILE A 337 10.95 15.53 2.96
N THR A 338 10.58 15.39 1.68
CA THR A 338 9.96 14.16 1.16
C THR A 338 10.81 13.55 0.06
N SER A 339 11.14 12.27 0.18
CA SER A 339 11.92 11.56 -0.86
C SER A 339 11.77 10.06 -0.75
N GLY A 340 12.00 9.33 -1.85
CA GLY A 340 12.20 7.89 -1.78
C GLY A 340 13.32 7.48 -0.80
N PRO A 341 13.37 6.20 -0.38
CA PRO A 341 14.41 5.69 0.51
C PRO A 341 15.82 5.94 -0.03
N GLY A 342 16.75 6.31 0.85
CA GLY A 342 18.17 6.39 0.48
C GLY A 342 18.55 7.59 -0.40
N LEU A 343 17.75 8.66 -0.45
CA LEU A 343 18.05 9.87 -1.25
C LEU A 343 18.60 11.06 -0.43
N GLY A 344 18.82 10.89 0.88
CA GLY A 344 19.49 11.89 1.71
C GLY A 344 18.60 12.72 2.63
N LYS A 345 17.30 12.39 2.78
CA LYS A 345 16.40 13.05 3.74
C LYS A 345 16.95 13.10 5.17
N THR A 346 17.43 11.97 5.68
CA THR A 346 18.04 11.84 7.01
C THR A 346 19.34 12.64 7.12
N HIS A 347 20.15 12.67 6.05
CA HIS A 347 21.38 13.48 6.01
C HIS A 347 21.03 14.97 6.19
N LEU A 348 20.08 15.49 5.41
CA LEU A 348 19.67 16.90 5.52
C LEU A 348 19.09 17.23 6.90
N LEU A 349 18.28 16.34 7.51
CA LEU A 349 17.80 16.51 8.88
C LEU A 349 18.96 16.67 9.87
N HIS A 350 19.93 15.76 9.82
CA HIS A 350 21.11 15.83 10.69
C HIS A 350 21.97 17.06 10.41
N ALA A 351 22.13 17.47 9.14
CA ALA A 351 22.86 18.67 8.76
C ALA A 351 22.25 19.95 9.34
N ILE A 352 20.91 20.06 9.34
CA ILE A 352 20.20 21.16 10.01
C ILE A 352 20.55 21.18 11.50
N GLY A 353 20.43 20.02 12.18
CA GLY A 353 20.73 19.93 13.61
C GLY A 353 22.17 20.28 13.95
N ASN A 354 23.14 19.71 13.24
CA ASN A 354 24.56 19.99 13.40
C ASN A 354 24.88 21.48 13.16
N TYR A 355 24.27 22.10 12.16
CA TYR A 355 24.44 23.51 11.88
C TYR A 355 23.90 24.38 13.02
N ILE A 356 22.68 24.10 13.51
CA ILE A 356 22.08 24.84 14.63
C ILE A 356 22.94 24.73 15.89
N VAL A 357 23.35 23.52 16.26
CA VAL A 357 24.16 23.28 17.48
C VAL A 357 25.53 23.97 17.39
N SER A 358 26.17 23.96 16.21
CA SER A 358 27.48 24.60 16.02
C SER A 358 27.42 26.14 16.07
N HIS A 359 26.30 26.75 15.67
CA HIS A 359 26.13 28.20 15.63
C HIS A 359 25.42 28.77 16.87
N ALA A 360 24.60 27.96 17.55
CA ALA A 360 23.85 28.33 18.75
C ALA A 360 23.97 27.22 19.80
N LYS A 361 25.08 27.25 20.55
CA LYS A 361 25.45 26.19 21.53
C LYS A 361 24.43 25.95 22.65
N GLU A 362 23.58 26.93 22.94
CA GLU A 362 22.54 26.80 23.97
C GLU A 362 21.21 26.25 23.42
N SER A 363 21.08 26.10 22.09
CA SER A 363 19.84 25.63 21.47
C SER A 363 19.60 24.15 21.76
N LYS A 364 18.40 23.85 22.25
CA LYS A 364 17.95 22.49 22.54
C LYS A 364 17.40 21.84 21.27
N VAL A 365 18.26 21.12 20.57
CA VAL A 365 17.91 20.39 19.35
C VAL A 365 17.67 18.91 19.67
N MET A 366 16.65 18.30 19.08
CA MET A 366 16.39 16.87 19.24
C MET A 366 16.06 16.23 17.90
N TYR A 367 16.82 15.18 17.56
CA TYR A 367 16.50 14.25 16.48
C TYR A 367 15.86 12.98 17.04
N MET A 368 14.78 12.54 16.41
CA MET A 368 14.19 11.22 16.65
C MET A 368 13.43 10.71 15.43
N THR A 369 13.27 9.40 15.33
CA THR A 369 12.32 8.80 14.38
C THR A 369 10.91 8.86 14.97
N CYS A 370 9.88 8.78 14.11
CA CYS A 370 8.49 8.64 14.57
C CYS A 370 8.29 7.45 15.52
N GLU A 371 8.95 6.33 15.25
CA GLU A 371 8.91 5.15 16.13
C GLU A 371 9.54 5.44 17.49
N ALA A 372 10.69 6.13 17.54
CA ALA A 372 11.34 6.49 18.80
C ALA A 372 10.49 7.47 19.62
N PHE A 373 9.77 8.40 18.96
CA PHE A 373 8.77 9.24 19.60
C PHE A 373 7.65 8.38 20.21
N ALA A 374 7.10 7.43 19.44
CA ALA A 374 6.04 6.53 19.90
C ALA A 374 6.47 5.68 21.09
N SER A 375 7.65 5.05 21.03
CA SER A 375 8.19 4.25 22.13
C SER A 375 8.45 5.10 23.38
N SER A 376 8.98 6.32 23.21
CA SER A 376 9.22 7.24 24.33
C SER A 376 7.92 7.65 25.02
N LEU A 377 6.86 7.92 24.24
CA LEU A 377 5.54 8.24 24.75
C LEU A 377 4.91 7.06 25.49
N ALA A 378 4.97 5.85 24.91
CA ALA A 378 4.44 4.64 25.54
C ALA A 378 5.12 4.37 26.89
N ASN A 379 6.45 4.43 26.93
CA ASN A 379 7.22 4.27 28.16
C ASN A 379 6.91 5.35 29.21
N ALA A 380 6.73 6.61 28.78
CA ALA A 380 6.34 7.69 29.69
C ALA A 380 4.94 7.50 30.27
N LYS A 381 4.00 6.94 29.50
CA LYS A 381 2.66 6.56 29.99
C LYS A 381 2.76 5.42 31.00
N GLU A 382 3.55 4.38 30.70
CA GLU A 382 3.71 3.19 31.55
C GLU A 382 4.31 3.52 32.92
N ILE A 383 5.37 4.33 32.96
CA ILE A 383 6.08 4.68 34.20
C ILE A 383 5.43 5.91 34.89
N GLY A 384 4.36 6.50 34.31
CA GLY A 384 3.67 7.65 34.88
C GLY A 384 4.46 8.97 34.81
N THR A 385 5.36 9.10 33.84
CA THR A 385 6.24 10.27 33.64
C THR A 385 5.85 11.13 32.42
N LEU A 386 4.58 11.06 32.01
CA LEU A 386 4.06 11.77 30.83
C LEU A 386 4.24 13.30 30.90
N SER A 387 4.12 13.89 32.08
CA SER A 387 4.36 15.34 32.28
C SER A 387 5.81 15.70 31.93
N THR A 388 6.78 14.93 32.43
CA THR A 388 8.21 15.14 32.17
C THR A 388 8.53 14.99 30.68
N PHE A 389 7.92 14.02 30.00
CA PHE A 389 8.04 13.87 28.55
C PHE A 389 7.56 15.14 27.82
N ARG A 390 6.36 15.62 28.14
CA ARG A 390 5.79 16.85 27.52
C ARG A 390 6.64 18.08 27.79
N GLU A 391 7.11 18.27 29.01
CA GLU A 391 8.01 19.37 29.36
C GLU A 391 9.31 19.32 28.57
N ARG A 392 9.90 18.13 28.42
CA ARG A 392 11.09 17.92 27.60
C ARG A 392 10.84 18.32 26.15
N MET A 393 9.72 17.88 25.56
CA MET A 393 9.40 18.17 24.16
C MET A 393 9.11 19.64 23.92
N ARG A 394 8.33 20.29 24.79
CA ARG A 394 8.02 21.74 24.72
C ARG A 394 9.24 22.64 24.95
N GLY A 395 10.22 22.14 25.70
CA GLY A 395 11.45 22.87 26.00
C GLY A 395 12.45 22.89 24.85
N LEU A 396 12.17 22.26 23.71
CA LEU A 396 13.05 22.21 22.55
C LEU A 396 13.01 23.52 21.76
N ASP A 397 14.15 23.87 21.16
CA ASP A 397 14.25 24.96 20.20
C ASP A 397 14.11 24.47 18.76
N CYS A 398 14.45 23.19 18.51
CA CYS A 398 14.28 22.52 17.23
C CYS A 398 13.92 21.04 17.46
N LEU A 399 12.77 20.62 16.93
CA LEU A 399 12.34 19.22 16.91
C LEU A 399 12.44 18.68 15.48
N MET A 400 13.23 17.61 15.31
CA MET A 400 13.42 16.94 14.03
C MET A 400 12.87 15.52 14.12
N ILE A 401 11.87 15.21 13.30
CA ILE A 401 11.23 13.90 13.26
C ILE A 401 11.45 13.26 11.90
N ASP A 402 12.13 12.12 11.88
CA ASP A 402 12.32 11.32 10.67
C ASP A 402 11.27 10.21 10.53
N ASP A 403 11.09 9.77 9.29
CA ASP A 403 10.20 8.71 8.86
C ASP A 403 8.73 8.87 9.29
N ILE A 404 8.14 10.04 9.02
CA ILE A 404 6.75 10.36 9.37
C ILE A 404 5.69 9.43 8.75
N GLN A 405 6.04 8.66 7.72
CA GLN A 405 5.16 7.63 7.16
C GLN A 405 4.74 6.57 8.18
N PHE A 406 5.54 6.36 9.24
CA PHE A 406 5.22 5.41 10.30
C PHE A 406 4.11 5.89 11.23
N LEU A 407 3.65 7.14 11.11
CA LEU A 407 2.46 7.59 11.82
C LEU A 407 1.20 6.83 11.34
N SER A 408 1.17 6.28 10.13
CA SER A 408 0.01 5.56 9.59
C SER A 408 -0.53 4.51 10.58
N GLY A 409 -1.78 4.67 11.00
CA GLY A 409 -2.45 3.72 11.90
C GLY A 409 -2.10 3.88 13.40
N MET A 410 -1.45 4.98 13.80
CA MET A 410 -1.10 5.26 15.19
C MET A 410 -1.88 6.46 15.79
N PRO A 411 -3.20 6.36 16.01
CA PRO A 411 -4.03 7.51 16.41
C PRO A 411 -3.62 8.12 17.76
N GLU A 412 -3.16 7.31 18.72
CA GLU A 412 -2.66 7.82 20.01
C GLU A 412 -1.39 8.67 19.86
N ILE A 413 -0.57 8.36 18.86
CA ILE A 413 0.65 9.12 18.55
C ILE A 413 0.28 10.40 17.80
N HIS A 414 -0.76 10.36 16.95
CA HIS A 414 -1.23 11.55 16.24
C HIS A 414 -1.67 12.65 17.19
N GLU A 415 -2.43 12.29 18.24
CA GLU A 415 -2.89 13.28 19.21
C GLU A 415 -1.72 13.95 19.94
N GLU A 416 -0.78 13.16 20.49
CA GLU A 416 0.33 13.74 21.24
C GLU A 416 1.27 14.55 20.35
N LEU A 417 1.52 14.08 19.13
CA LEU A 417 2.32 14.81 18.15
C LEU A 417 1.63 16.11 17.73
N PHE A 418 0.31 16.11 17.57
CA PHE A 418 -0.45 17.31 17.24
C PHE A 418 -0.32 18.39 18.34
N TYR A 419 -0.45 18.01 19.61
CA TYR A 419 -0.26 18.95 20.72
C TYR A 419 1.19 19.43 20.81
N THR A 420 2.16 18.52 20.70
CA THR A 420 3.60 18.87 20.70
C THR A 420 3.94 19.84 19.56
N PHE A 421 3.41 19.58 18.37
CA PHE A 421 3.59 20.43 17.20
C PHE A 421 3.05 21.83 17.45
N ASN A 422 1.82 21.95 17.96
CA ASN A 422 1.20 23.26 18.19
C ASN A 422 1.95 24.06 19.25
N ASP A 423 2.32 23.42 20.37
CA ASP A 423 3.05 24.09 21.44
C ASP A 423 4.39 24.66 20.94
N LEU A 424 5.12 23.91 20.10
CA LEU A 424 6.37 24.35 19.49
C LEU A 424 6.15 25.42 18.43
N HIS A 425 5.16 25.26 17.55
CA HIS A 425 4.86 26.20 16.46
C HIS A 425 4.41 27.57 17.01
N ASP A 426 3.50 27.57 17.98
CA ASP A 426 2.96 28.78 18.60
C ASP A 426 4.04 29.54 19.40
N THR A 427 5.03 28.81 19.94
CA THR A 427 6.20 29.40 20.63
C THR A 427 7.39 29.68 19.70
N GLN A 428 7.18 29.63 18.38
CA GLN A 428 8.19 29.92 17.35
C GLN A 428 9.46 29.07 17.49
N LYS A 429 9.28 27.78 17.75
CA LYS A 429 10.34 26.76 17.73
C LYS A 429 10.33 26.03 16.40
N GLN A 430 11.51 25.62 15.93
CA GLN A 430 11.63 25.00 14.62
C GLN A 430 11.11 23.57 14.65
N ILE A 431 10.34 23.20 13.63
CA ILE A 431 9.92 21.82 13.40
C ILE A 431 10.44 21.39 12.02
N VAL A 432 11.17 20.29 11.97
CA VAL A 432 11.63 19.67 10.72
C VAL A 432 11.14 18.24 10.67
N LEU A 433 10.53 17.86 9.56
CA LEU A 433 9.95 16.56 9.33
C LEU A 433 10.61 15.92 8.11
N ALA A 434 10.77 14.61 8.12
CA ALA A 434 11.16 13.85 6.94
C ALA A 434 10.27 12.63 6.75
N GLY A 435 9.95 12.33 5.49
CA GLY A 435 9.10 11.18 5.14
C GLY A 435 9.42 10.63 3.76
N ASP A 436 8.99 9.39 3.51
CA ASP A 436 9.13 8.75 2.21
C ASP A 436 8.11 9.24 1.16
N ARG A 437 7.08 9.96 1.61
CA ARG A 437 5.94 10.42 0.81
C ARG A 437 5.34 11.70 1.41
N PRO A 438 4.58 12.48 0.63
CA PRO A 438 3.89 13.67 1.14
C PRO A 438 2.79 13.32 2.16
N PRO A 439 2.38 14.25 3.04
CA PRO A 439 1.45 13.99 4.13
C PRO A 439 0.13 13.37 3.66
N LYS A 440 -0.43 13.86 2.55
CA LYS A 440 -1.67 13.33 1.93
C LYS A 440 -1.56 11.88 1.43
N ALA A 441 -0.35 11.40 1.18
CA ALA A 441 -0.11 10.02 0.75
C ALA A 441 0.17 9.07 1.92
N ILE A 442 0.21 9.57 3.17
CA ILE A 442 0.36 8.75 4.37
C ILE A 442 -1.04 8.22 4.75
N PRO A 443 -1.28 6.90 4.68
CA PRO A 443 -2.58 6.33 4.99
C PRO A 443 -2.96 6.59 6.44
N ASN A 444 -4.25 6.80 6.69
CA ASN A 444 -4.80 6.95 8.04
C ASN A 444 -4.12 8.04 8.89
N LEU A 445 -3.48 9.05 8.29
CA LEU A 445 -2.92 10.20 9.00
C LEU A 445 -4.04 11.20 9.32
N ASP A 446 -4.10 11.69 10.57
CA ASP A 446 -5.08 12.70 10.99
C ASP A 446 -5.00 13.95 10.09
N GLU A 447 -6.15 14.39 9.54
CA GLU A 447 -6.23 15.56 8.65
C GLU A 447 -5.67 16.84 9.28
N ARG A 448 -5.76 16.95 10.61
CA ARG A 448 -5.17 18.07 11.34
C ARG A 448 -3.65 18.07 11.22
N LEU A 449 -3.02 16.90 11.33
CA LEU A 449 -1.57 16.77 11.12
C LEU A 449 -1.20 17.01 9.67
N VAL A 450 -1.98 16.51 8.71
CA VAL A 450 -1.78 16.80 7.27
C VAL A 450 -1.75 18.31 7.04
N SER A 451 -2.77 19.03 7.56
CA SER A 451 -2.85 20.49 7.44
C SER A 451 -1.66 21.20 8.10
N ARG A 452 -1.21 20.73 9.27
CA ARG A 452 -0.05 21.30 9.96
C ARG A 452 1.26 21.06 9.20
N PHE A 453 1.47 19.86 8.69
CA PHE A 453 2.68 19.52 7.93
C PHE A 453 2.75 20.29 6.62
N GLU A 454 1.62 20.52 5.96
CA GLU A 454 1.53 21.31 4.73
C GLU A 454 1.47 22.83 4.97
N SER A 455 1.33 23.30 6.22
CA SER A 455 1.26 24.74 6.54
C SER A 455 2.60 25.47 6.37
N GLY A 456 3.70 24.73 6.26
CA GLY A 456 5.04 25.24 6.02
C GLY A 456 5.55 24.93 4.61
N LEU A 457 6.82 24.54 4.49
CA LEU A 457 7.41 24.20 3.20
C LEU A 457 7.56 22.68 3.04
N VAL A 458 7.07 22.15 1.92
CA VAL A 458 7.31 20.77 1.51
C VAL A 458 8.37 20.77 0.40
N ALA A 459 9.50 20.12 0.65
CA ALA A 459 10.63 20.04 -0.28
C ALA A 459 10.90 18.59 -0.70
N GLY A 460 10.76 18.32 -2.00
CA GLY A 460 11.06 17.03 -2.59
C GLY A 460 12.55 16.81 -2.86
N ILE A 461 13.02 15.57 -2.75
CA ILE A 461 14.30 15.11 -3.33
C ILE A 461 14.02 14.02 -4.36
N GLU A 462 14.56 14.20 -5.56
CA GLU A 462 14.47 13.24 -6.65
C GLU A 462 15.76 12.38 -6.75
N PRO A 463 15.69 11.21 -7.40
CA PRO A 463 16.88 10.39 -7.64
C PRO A 463 17.98 11.17 -8.39
N PRO A 464 19.26 10.98 -8.03
CA PRO A 464 20.38 11.63 -8.72
C PRO A 464 20.56 11.10 -10.14
N ASP A 465 20.85 12.00 -11.07
CA ASP A 465 21.26 11.64 -12.42
C ASP A 465 22.66 10.98 -12.43
N LEU A 466 23.08 10.45 -13.58
CA LEU A 466 24.36 9.76 -13.69
C LEU A 466 25.53 10.65 -13.26
N LEU A 467 25.53 11.92 -13.69
CA LEU A 467 26.57 12.88 -13.37
C LEU A 467 26.70 13.08 -11.86
N MET A 468 25.57 13.25 -11.18
CA MET A 468 25.53 13.40 -9.74
C MET A 468 25.93 12.10 -9.01
N ARG A 469 25.53 10.93 -9.50
CA ARG A 469 25.98 9.64 -8.95
C ARG A 469 27.50 9.50 -9.03
N VAL A 470 28.11 9.83 -10.16
CA VAL A 470 29.57 9.84 -10.30
C VAL A 470 30.20 10.83 -9.32
N THR A 471 29.65 12.05 -9.21
CA THR A 471 30.15 13.07 -8.27
C THR A 471 30.09 12.60 -6.81
N ILE A 472 29.02 11.89 -6.42
CA ILE A 472 28.88 11.28 -5.09
C ILE A 472 29.98 10.24 -4.86
N LEU A 473 30.23 9.37 -5.84
CA LEU A 473 31.28 8.36 -5.74
C LEU A 473 32.69 8.98 -5.69
N GLU A 474 32.95 10.04 -6.46
CA GLU A 474 34.20 10.80 -6.44
C GLU A 474 34.44 11.46 -5.08
N HIS A 475 33.40 12.04 -4.47
CA HIS A 475 33.50 12.60 -3.13
C HIS A 475 33.84 11.52 -2.10
N ARG A 476 33.15 10.39 -2.16
CA ARG A 476 33.39 9.26 -1.26
C ARG A 476 34.79 8.66 -1.42
N ALA A 477 35.28 8.54 -2.65
CA ALA A 477 36.64 8.10 -2.93
C ALA A 477 37.69 9.04 -2.32
N ARG A 478 37.44 10.36 -2.38
CA ARG A 478 38.31 11.35 -1.70
C ARG A 478 38.26 11.22 -0.19
N ASP A 479 37.07 11.10 0.40
CA ASP A 479 36.90 10.97 1.85
C ASP A 479 37.60 9.72 2.40
N GLU A 480 37.54 8.60 1.66
CA GLU A 480 38.19 7.34 2.02
C GLU A 480 39.67 7.28 1.57
N ASN A 481 40.21 8.32 0.94
CA ASN A 481 41.56 8.40 0.37
C ASN A 481 41.90 7.25 -0.60
N VAL A 482 40.92 6.86 -1.43
CA VAL A 482 41.06 5.79 -2.43
C VAL A 482 41.19 6.41 -3.83
N SER A 483 42.27 6.10 -4.53
CA SER A 483 42.46 6.52 -5.93
C SER A 483 41.71 5.57 -6.87
N ILE A 484 40.68 6.08 -7.54
CA ILE A 484 39.86 5.31 -8.49
C ILE A 484 39.69 6.14 -9.76
N GLU A 485 39.88 5.52 -10.92
CA GLU A 485 39.69 6.17 -12.21
C GLU A 485 38.21 6.50 -12.46
N GLY A 486 37.95 7.66 -13.06
CA GLY A 486 36.58 8.15 -13.30
C GLY A 486 35.73 7.20 -14.13
N GLU A 487 36.33 6.43 -15.05
CA GLU A 487 35.61 5.41 -15.82
C GLU A 487 35.09 4.27 -14.94
N VAL A 488 35.82 3.88 -13.89
CA VAL A 488 35.38 2.86 -12.94
C VAL A 488 34.24 3.39 -12.07
N LEU A 489 34.31 4.64 -11.62
CA LEU A 489 33.21 5.29 -10.90
C LEU A 489 31.96 5.39 -11.78
N THR A 490 32.13 5.72 -13.06
CA THR A 490 31.05 5.73 -14.05
C THR A 490 30.47 4.32 -14.25
N CYS A 491 31.32 3.29 -14.28
CA CYS A 491 30.87 1.89 -14.33
C CYS A 491 30.01 1.54 -13.11
N ILE A 492 30.45 1.87 -11.89
CA ILE A 492 29.70 1.62 -10.65
C ILE A 492 28.36 2.39 -10.68
N ALA A 493 28.36 3.66 -11.10
CA ALA A 493 27.17 4.50 -11.20
C ALA A 493 26.16 4.05 -12.28
N ASN A 494 26.59 3.29 -13.28
CA ASN A 494 25.71 2.67 -14.27
C ASN A 494 25.15 1.32 -13.81
N LEU A 495 25.88 0.58 -12.98
CA LEU A 495 25.42 -0.70 -12.41
C LEU A 495 24.45 -0.53 -11.25
N VAL A 496 24.34 0.69 -10.68
CA VAL A 496 23.48 1.00 -9.54
C VAL A 496 22.75 2.32 -9.79
N ASP A 497 21.47 2.24 -10.14
CA ASP A 497 20.60 3.37 -10.50
C ASP A 497 19.51 3.69 -9.47
N ASN A 498 19.28 2.82 -8.49
CA ASN A 498 18.10 2.89 -7.61
C ASN A 498 18.13 3.98 -6.53
N ASN A 499 19.24 4.16 -5.77
CA ASN A 499 19.36 5.17 -4.70
C ASN A 499 20.82 5.37 -4.20
N VAL A 500 21.09 6.49 -3.52
CA VAL A 500 22.45 6.89 -3.04
C VAL A 500 23.01 5.91 -2.00
N ARG A 501 22.14 5.29 -1.19
CA ARG A 501 22.57 4.31 -0.17
C ARG A 501 23.14 3.05 -0.84
N GLU A 502 22.46 2.52 -1.85
CA GLU A 502 22.93 1.36 -2.62
C GLU A 502 24.21 1.67 -3.39
N LEU A 503 24.30 2.87 -3.97
CA LEU A 503 25.48 3.37 -4.67
C LEU A 503 26.71 3.38 -3.75
N GLY A 504 26.55 3.90 -2.53
CA GLY A 504 27.57 3.87 -1.49
C GLY A 504 27.95 2.44 -1.05
N GLY A 505 26.96 1.56 -0.90
CA GLY A 505 27.22 0.15 -0.58
C GLY A 505 27.99 -0.58 -1.69
N ALA A 506 27.70 -0.28 -2.95
CA ALA A 506 28.43 -0.83 -4.10
C ALA A 506 29.88 -0.36 -4.13
N PHE A 507 30.11 0.92 -3.91
CA PHE A 507 31.45 1.49 -3.75
C PHE A 507 32.26 0.75 -2.67
N ASN A 508 31.70 0.66 -1.46
CA ASN A 508 32.35 0.00 -0.32
C ASN A 508 32.72 -1.46 -0.66
N ARG A 509 31.84 -2.20 -1.34
CA ARG A 509 32.11 -3.59 -1.73
C ARG A 509 33.26 -3.71 -2.72
N VAL A 510 33.33 -2.84 -3.72
CA VAL A 510 34.42 -2.84 -4.72
C VAL A 510 35.76 -2.49 -4.06
N VAL A 511 35.80 -1.46 -3.22
CA VAL A 511 37.00 -1.06 -2.47
C VAL A 511 37.46 -2.17 -1.53
N ALA A 512 36.54 -2.75 -0.75
CA ALA A 512 36.84 -3.84 0.16
C ALA A 512 37.41 -5.06 -0.59
N PHE A 513 36.80 -5.46 -1.70
CA PHE A 513 37.28 -6.60 -2.49
C PHE A 513 38.67 -6.35 -3.07
N SER A 514 38.91 -5.16 -3.63
CA SER A 514 40.23 -4.76 -4.13
C SER A 514 41.31 -4.83 -3.05
N SER A 515 41.02 -4.26 -1.86
CA SER A 515 41.94 -4.23 -0.72
C SER A 515 42.26 -5.64 -0.22
N LEU A 516 41.23 -6.50 -0.09
CA LEU A 516 41.39 -7.88 0.40
C LEU A 516 42.11 -8.80 -0.58
N MET A 517 41.89 -8.60 -1.89
CA MET A 517 42.53 -9.40 -2.95
C MET A 517 43.85 -8.81 -3.44
N ASN A 518 44.24 -7.63 -2.94
CA ASN A 518 45.35 -6.85 -3.44
C ASN A 518 45.32 -6.69 -4.98
N ARG A 519 44.11 -6.49 -5.54
CA ARG A 519 43.86 -6.29 -6.98
C ARG A 519 43.61 -4.81 -7.25
N PRO A 520 44.08 -4.25 -8.38
CA PRO A 520 43.75 -2.87 -8.74
C PRO A 520 42.25 -2.70 -8.96
N ILE A 521 41.72 -1.54 -8.61
CA ILE A 521 40.31 -1.18 -8.82
C ILE A 521 40.11 -0.89 -10.32
N THR A 522 39.51 -1.82 -11.05
CA THR A 522 39.22 -1.71 -12.49
C THR A 522 37.73 -1.89 -12.81
N GLN A 523 37.30 -1.57 -14.03
CA GLN A 523 35.91 -1.78 -14.46
C GLN A 523 35.51 -3.28 -14.39
N ASP A 524 36.42 -4.18 -14.76
CA ASP A 524 36.19 -5.62 -14.72
C ASP A 524 35.99 -6.11 -13.29
N LEU A 525 36.79 -5.59 -12.35
CA LEU A 525 36.62 -5.87 -10.92
C LEU A 525 35.25 -5.38 -10.43
N ALA A 526 34.87 -4.16 -10.78
CA ALA A 526 33.58 -3.59 -10.39
C ALA A 526 32.41 -4.44 -10.93
N ARG A 527 32.49 -4.91 -12.18
CA ARG A 527 31.50 -5.82 -12.76
C ARG A 527 31.49 -7.18 -12.06
N GLU A 528 32.65 -7.77 -11.81
CA GLU A 528 32.80 -9.05 -11.09
C GLU A 528 32.10 -8.99 -9.72
N VAL A 529 32.36 -7.94 -8.95
CA VAL A 529 31.84 -7.77 -7.59
C VAL A 529 30.34 -7.43 -7.57
N LEU A 530 29.86 -6.64 -8.55
CA LEU A 530 28.51 -6.06 -8.51
C LEU A 530 27.46 -6.79 -9.36
N SER A 531 27.85 -7.53 -10.41
CA SER A 531 26.90 -8.15 -11.34
C SER A 531 26.24 -9.44 -10.85
N GLY A 532 26.67 -9.99 -9.70
CA GLY A 532 26.12 -11.24 -9.16
C GLY A 532 26.32 -12.49 -10.03
N ALA A 533 26.85 -12.34 -11.25
CA ALA A 533 27.23 -13.41 -12.13
C ALA A 533 28.55 -14.01 -11.64
N THR A 534 28.43 -15.13 -10.93
CA THR A 534 29.49 -16.12 -10.89
C THR A 534 29.77 -16.58 -12.32
N ALA A 535 30.67 -15.90 -13.02
CA ALA A 535 31.49 -16.58 -14.00
C ALA A 535 32.43 -17.48 -13.19
N GLU A 536 32.18 -18.79 -13.20
CA GLU A 536 33.25 -19.71 -12.87
C GLU A 536 34.43 -19.40 -13.79
N PRO A 537 35.68 -19.35 -13.28
CA PRO A 537 36.83 -19.19 -14.14
C PRO A 537 36.83 -20.38 -15.10
N SER A 538 36.62 -20.09 -16.39
CA SER A 538 36.81 -21.09 -17.43
C SER A 538 38.27 -21.53 -17.38
N PRO A 539 38.58 -22.83 -17.26
CA PRO A 539 39.96 -23.27 -17.31
C PRO A 539 40.53 -22.94 -18.69
N GLU A 540 41.71 -22.32 -18.72
CA GLU A 540 42.42 -22.03 -19.96
C GLU A 540 42.60 -23.31 -20.81
N PRO A 541 42.42 -23.27 -22.14
CA PRO A 541 42.63 -24.43 -22.97
C PRO A 541 44.12 -24.70 -23.14
N VAL A 542 44.56 -25.89 -22.71
CA VAL A 542 45.85 -26.47 -23.10
C VAL A 542 45.82 -26.74 -24.62
N PRO A 543 46.86 -26.36 -25.39
CA PRO A 543 46.84 -26.56 -26.85
C PRO A 543 47.05 -28.04 -27.21
N PRO A 544 46.27 -28.62 -28.15
CA PRO A 544 46.55 -29.95 -28.67
C PRO A 544 47.60 -29.90 -29.80
N PRO A 545 48.33 -31.01 -30.05
CA PRO A 545 49.28 -31.13 -31.14
C PRO A 545 48.59 -31.29 -32.51
N ALA A 546 49.23 -30.79 -33.57
CA ALA A 546 48.82 -30.90 -34.97
C ALA A 546 49.48 -32.12 -35.67
N PRO A 547 49.19 -32.42 -36.96
CA PRO A 547 47.89 -32.71 -37.58
C PRO A 547 47.95 -34.00 -38.44
N GLU A 548 46.81 -34.56 -38.84
CA GLU A 548 46.73 -35.32 -40.10
C GLU A 548 45.53 -34.86 -40.93
N ARG A 549 45.83 -34.54 -42.18
CA ARG A 549 44.91 -34.06 -43.22
C ARG A 549 44.36 -35.26 -43.98
N THR A 550 43.07 -35.25 -44.29
CA THR A 550 42.58 -35.76 -45.57
C THR A 550 41.47 -34.88 -46.10
N ALA A 551 41.53 -34.67 -47.40
CA ALA A 551 40.71 -33.78 -48.20
C ALA A 551 39.30 -34.34 -48.38
N GLU A 552 38.31 -33.55 -48.00
CA GLU A 552 37.03 -33.44 -48.70
C GLU A 552 36.61 -31.97 -48.56
N ASP A 553 37.09 -31.20 -49.53
CA ASP A 553 36.89 -29.76 -49.66
C ASP A 553 35.42 -29.41 -49.94
N GLU A 554 35.02 -28.32 -49.30
CA GLU A 554 34.21 -27.25 -49.89
C GLU A 554 32.80 -27.59 -50.37
N ARG A 555 31.81 -27.35 -49.49
CA ARG A 555 30.61 -26.54 -49.82
C ARG A 555 29.74 -26.30 -48.59
N ALA A 556 29.78 -25.07 -48.08
CA ALA A 556 28.62 -24.27 -47.67
C ALA A 556 29.05 -23.20 -46.65
N ALA A 557 29.48 -22.05 -47.16
CA ALA A 557 29.49 -20.82 -46.38
C ALA A 557 28.05 -20.39 -46.11
N ARG A 558 27.64 -20.34 -44.83
CA ARG A 558 26.67 -19.40 -44.25
C ARG A 558 26.63 -19.61 -42.73
N ALA A 559 26.93 -18.54 -42.01
CA ALA A 559 26.89 -18.49 -40.54
C ALA A 559 25.48 -18.85 -40.01
N PRO A 560 25.36 -19.60 -38.90
CA PRO A 560 24.14 -19.63 -38.11
C PRO A 560 24.19 -18.53 -37.03
N VAL A 561 23.19 -17.67 -37.12
CA VAL A 561 22.71 -16.80 -36.05
C VAL A 561 22.29 -17.67 -34.86
N SER A 562 22.58 -17.22 -33.65
CA SER A 562 22.15 -17.83 -32.38
C SER A 562 20.63 -18.10 -32.36
N PRO A 563 20.15 -19.17 -31.69
CA PRO A 563 18.76 -19.57 -31.74
C PRO A 563 17.88 -18.56 -30.98
N THR A 564 16.93 -17.93 -31.70
CA THR A 564 15.78 -17.25 -31.10
C THR A 564 14.87 -18.28 -30.43
N VAL A 565 14.69 -18.18 -29.12
CA VAL A 565 13.65 -18.91 -28.39
C VAL A 565 12.29 -18.35 -28.84
N ASN A 566 11.50 -19.14 -29.57
CA ASN A 566 10.13 -18.77 -29.90
C ASN A 566 9.25 -19.00 -28.66
N HIS A 567 8.74 -17.92 -28.07
CA HIS A 567 7.75 -17.99 -27.00
C HIS A 567 6.34 -18.12 -27.62
N GLU A 568 5.77 -19.33 -27.63
CA GLU A 568 4.39 -19.56 -28.09
C GLU A 568 3.40 -19.51 -26.92
N LEU A 569 2.29 -18.79 -27.09
CA LEU A 569 1.20 -18.76 -26.10
C LEU A 569 0.39 -20.06 -26.17
N THR A 570 0.05 -20.61 -25.00
CA THR A 570 -0.80 -21.80 -24.87
C THR A 570 -2.13 -21.50 -24.18
N PRO A 571 -3.25 -22.14 -24.60
CA PRO A 571 -4.54 -21.99 -23.92
C PRO A 571 -4.50 -22.49 -22.48
N GLY A 572 -5.23 -21.82 -21.59
CA GLY A 572 -5.29 -22.12 -20.15
C GLY A 572 -4.10 -21.58 -19.35
N ARG A 573 -3.19 -20.82 -19.98
CA ARG A 573 -2.01 -20.25 -19.33
C ARG A 573 -2.02 -18.73 -19.32
N SER A 574 -1.27 -18.20 -18.36
CA SER A 574 -1.21 -16.78 -18.06
C SER A 574 0.24 -16.31 -18.01
N TYR A 575 0.54 -15.25 -18.76
CA TYR A 575 1.90 -14.78 -19.01
C TYR A 575 2.11 -13.36 -18.51
N LEU A 576 3.25 -13.13 -17.89
CA LEU A 576 3.73 -11.82 -17.48
C LEU A 576 4.84 -11.39 -18.44
N ILE A 577 4.64 -10.31 -19.18
CA ILE A 577 5.61 -9.79 -20.13
C ILE A 577 6.20 -8.50 -19.56
N GLU A 578 7.49 -8.56 -19.25
CA GLU A 578 8.25 -7.40 -18.78
C GLU A 578 8.72 -6.58 -19.99
N GLU A 579 8.11 -5.41 -20.24
CA GLU A 579 8.47 -4.49 -21.31
C GLU A 579 8.02 -3.05 -21.03
N GLU A 580 8.82 -2.07 -21.43
CA GLU A 580 8.51 -0.63 -21.27
C GLU A 580 7.31 -0.16 -22.12
N ARG A 581 7.04 -0.85 -23.23
CA ARG A 581 5.89 -0.61 -24.10
C ARG A 581 5.36 -1.95 -24.56
N PRO A 582 4.03 -2.15 -24.66
CA PRO A 582 3.39 -3.46 -24.87
C PRO A 582 3.56 -4.07 -26.27
N ALA A 583 4.62 -3.74 -27.01
CA ALA A 583 4.80 -4.14 -28.41
C ALA A 583 4.96 -5.66 -28.56
N LYS A 584 5.67 -6.32 -27.64
CA LYS A 584 5.92 -7.76 -27.67
C LYS A 584 4.67 -8.51 -27.22
N ALA A 585 3.96 -8.01 -26.22
CA ALA A 585 2.65 -8.53 -25.83
C ALA A 585 1.63 -8.48 -26.97
N PHE A 586 1.56 -7.37 -27.70
CA PHE A 586 0.69 -7.25 -28.88
C PHE A 586 1.04 -8.23 -29.98
N ARG A 587 2.34 -8.45 -30.26
CA ARG A 587 2.79 -9.44 -31.24
C ARG A 587 2.36 -10.85 -30.85
N LEU A 588 2.65 -11.27 -29.61
CA LEU A 588 2.28 -12.61 -29.12
C LEU A 588 0.76 -12.83 -29.16
N LEU A 589 -0.02 -11.80 -28.82
CA LEU A 589 -1.47 -11.82 -28.93
C LEU A 589 -1.91 -12.05 -30.40
N THR A 590 -1.39 -11.28 -31.34
CA THR A 590 -1.74 -11.40 -32.77
C THR A 590 -1.36 -12.77 -33.33
N ASP A 591 -0.16 -13.27 -33.01
CA ASP A 591 0.31 -14.58 -33.46
C ASP A 591 -0.62 -15.71 -32.97
N PHE A 592 -1.05 -15.64 -31.70
CA PHE A 592 -1.99 -16.60 -31.12
C PHE A 592 -3.40 -16.52 -31.73
N LEU A 593 -3.88 -15.30 -32.01
CA LEU A 593 -5.20 -15.07 -32.61
C LEU A 593 -5.25 -15.45 -34.10
N GLY A 594 -4.12 -15.49 -34.79
CA GLY A 594 -4.01 -15.96 -36.18
C GLY A 594 -4.53 -17.39 -36.40
N GLY A 595 -4.63 -18.20 -35.34
CA GLY A 595 -5.27 -19.54 -35.34
C GLY A 595 -6.81 -19.55 -35.24
N GLY A 596 -7.44 -18.37 -35.22
CA GLY A 596 -8.89 -18.15 -35.12
C GLY A 596 -9.40 -18.17 -33.68
N GLY A 597 -9.73 -17.00 -33.11
CA GLY A 597 -10.29 -16.85 -31.77
C GLY A 597 -10.57 -15.37 -31.45
N GLY A 598 -11.21 -15.08 -30.32
CA GLY A 598 -11.50 -13.71 -29.91
C GLY A 598 -10.34 -13.07 -29.16
N GLY A 599 -9.95 -11.86 -29.56
CA GLY A 599 -9.02 -11.04 -28.79
C GLY A 599 -9.74 -9.97 -27.97
N LEU A 600 -9.47 -9.89 -26.67
CA LEU A 600 -9.82 -8.72 -25.85
C LEU A 600 -8.54 -8.03 -25.41
N VAL A 601 -8.39 -6.76 -25.79
CA VAL A 601 -7.27 -5.91 -25.36
C VAL A 601 -7.82 -4.84 -24.43
N ILE A 602 -7.25 -4.73 -23.23
CA ILE A 602 -7.43 -3.61 -22.32
C ILE A 602 -6.09 -2.91 -22.24
N THR A 603 -6.01 -1.64 -22.62
CA THR A 603 -4.72 -0.94 -22.81
C THR A 603 -4.81 0.51 -22.42
N ARG A 604 -3.71 1.10 -21.96
CA ARG A 604 -3.58 2.55 -21.72
C ARG A 604 -3.40 3.36 -23.01
N THR A 605 -3.13 2.68 -24.12
CA THR A 605 -2.94 3.29 -25.43
C THR A 605 -4.28 3.51 -26.14
N ASN A 606 -4.42 4.63 -26.85
CA ASN A 606 -5.64 4.94 -27.59
C ASN A 606 -5.97 3.81 -28.62
N PRO A 607 -7.21 3.27 -28.65
CA PRO A 607 -7.56 2.14 -29.50
C PRO A 607 -7.31 2.34 -31.00
N LYS A 608 -7.47 3.56 -31.54
CA LYS A 608 -7.13 3.84 -32.95
C LYS A 608 -5.66 3.59 -33.24
N ARG A 609 -4.77 4.02 -32.33
CA ARG A 609 -3.32 3.84 -32.47
C ARG A 609 -2.94 2.37 -32.38
N VAL A 610 -3.56 1.64 -31.46
CA VAL A 610 -3.32 0.21 -31.29
C VAL A 610 -3.73 -0.56 -32.55
N ARG A 611 -4.91 -0.28 -33.11
CA ARG A 611 -5.39 -0.90 -34.36
C ARG A 611 -4.55 -0.54 -35.60
N GLN A 612 -3.95 0.65 -35.63
CA GLN A 612 -3.04 1.06 -36.73
C GLN A 612 -1.66 0.41 -36.63
N ALA A 613 -1.14 0.25 -35.42
CA ALA A 613 0.21 -0.25 -35.17
C ALA A 613 0.31 -1.78 -35.16
N HIS A 614 -0.76 -2.45 -34.73
CA HIS A 614 -0.82 -3.90 -34.57
C HIS A 614 -2.12 -4.34 -35.24
N ASP A 615 -2.05 -5.16 -36.29
CA ASP A 615 -3.20 -5.61 -37.11
C ASP A 615 -4.20 -6.43 -36.26
N LEU A 616 -5.01 -5.72 -35.48
CA LEU A 616 -5.98 -6.21 -34.50
C LEU A 616 -7.40 -6.02 -35.01
N SER A 617 -7.59 -6.24 -36.31
CA SER A 617 -8.86 -6.08 -37.01
C SER A 617 -9.97 -7.01 -36.47
N ALA A 618 -9.61 -8.13 -35.82
CA ALA A 618 -10.54 -9.09 -35.22
C ALA A 618 -10.73 -8.97 -33.69
N GLY A 619 -10.00 -8.07 -33.00
CA GLY A 619 -10.02 -7.93 -31.54
C GLY A 619 -10.88 -6.75 -31.04
N ARG A 620 -11.55 -6.93 -29.90
CA ARG A 620 -12.19 -5.84 -29.13
C ARG A 620 -11.10 -5.14 -28.32
N VAL A 621 -11.00 -3.82 -28.46
CA VAL A 621 -9.97 -3.01 -27.78
C VAL A 621 -10.67 -1.99 -26.89
N LEU A 622 -10.42 -2.07 -25.59
CA LEU A 622 -10.94 -1.19 -24.55
C LEU A 622 -9.83 -0.28 -24.05
N TRP A 623 -10.06 1.03 -24.11
CA TRP A 623 -9.13 2.01 -23.57
C TRP A 623 -9.29 2.11 -22.06
N LEU A 624 -8.29 1.69 -21.30
CA LEU A 624 -8.24 1.82 -19.86
C LEU A 624 -8.01 3.29 -19.49
N THR A 625 -9.06 4.03 -19.14
CA THR A 625 -8.97 5.47 -18.88
C THR A 625 -10.13 6.01 -18.04
N ASP A 626 -9.86 7.12 -17.34
CA ASP A 626 -10.90 7.86 -16.64
C ASP A 626 -11.68 8.84 -17.49
N ARG A 627 -11.22 9.11 -18.72
CA ARG A 627 -11.89 10.03 -19.66
C ARG A 627 -13.27 9.53 -20.11
N GLU A 628 -14.25 10.41 -20.00
CA GLU A 628 -15.61 10.22 -20.54
C GLU A 628 -15.76 10.91 -21.91
N GLY A 629 -16.68 10.43 -22.75
CA GLY A 629 -16.99 11.05 -24.05
C GLY A 629 -15.96 10.81 -25.17
N SER A 630 -15.08 9.81 -25.02
CA SER A 630 -14.24 9.36 -26.14
C SER A 630 -15.09 8.73 -27.25
N ALA A 631 -14.73 8.96 -28.51
CA ALA A 631 -15.31 8.24 -29.65
C ALA A 631 -14.95 6.75 -29.66
N GLU A 632 -13.93 6.36 -28.89
CA GLU A 632 -13.46 4.98 -28.73
C GLU A 632 -14.10 4.29 -27.52
N GLU A 633 -14.21 2.96 -27.54
CA GLU A 633 -14.62 2.17 -26.37
C GLU A 633 -13.63 2.35 -25.20
N THR A 634 -14.14 2.71 -24.03
CA THR A 634 -13.35 2.97 -22.82
C THR A 634 -13.80 2.09 -21.65
N ILE A 635 -12.87 1.80 -20.75
CA ILE A 635 -13.11 1.12 -19.49
C ILE A 635 -12.39 1.86 -18.35
N ALA A 636 -13.09 2.02 -17.22
CA ALA A 636 -12.52 2.64 -16.02
C ALA A 636 -11.55 1.68 -15.33
N PRO A 637 -10.55 2.16 -14.55
CA PRO A 637 -9.67 1.34 -13.72
C PRO A 637 -10.35 0.80 -12.46
N THR A 638 -11.60 0.36 -12.60
CA THR A 638 -12.43 -0.22 -11.55
C THR A 638 -12.38 -1.73 -11.69
N LEU A 639 -11.83 -2.43 -10.70
CA LEU A 639 -11.50 -3.86 -10.79
C LEU A 639 -12.74 -4.72 -11.10
N GLU A 640 -13.89 -4.41 -10.52
CA GLU A 640 -15.13 -5.15 -10.74
C GLU A 640 -15.68 -5.01 -12.15
N ARG A 641 -15.52 -3.82 -12.75
CA ARG A 641 -15.90 -3.57 -14.15
C ARG A 641 -15.01 -4.36 -15.10
N LEU A 642 -13.71 -4.40 -14.81
CA LEU A 642 -12.74 -5.17 -15.57
C LEU A 642 -13.04 -6.68 -15.50
N VAL A 643 -13.30 -7.22 -14.31
CA VAL A 643 -13.71 -8.62 -14.13
C VAL A 643 -14.97 -8.92 -14.94
N TYR A 644 -16.01 -8.10 -14.79
CA TYR A 644 -17.27 -8.32 -15.51
C TYR A 644 -17.08 -8.33 -17.02
N GLU A 645 -16.35 -7.36 -17.58
CA GLU A 645 -16.12 -7.26 -19.03
C GLU A 645 -15.26 -8.42 -19.55
N ILE A 646 -14.27 -8.88 -18.79
CA ILE A 646 -13.43 -10.02 -19.15
C ILE A 646 -14.25 -11.32 -19.10
N GLU A 647 -14.98 -11.58 -18.02
CA GLU A 647 -15.80 -12.79 -17.86
C GLU A 647 -16.96 -12.84 -18.87
N ASP A 648 -17.62 -11.71 -19.13
CA ASP A 648 -18.67 -11.60 -20.17
C ASP A 648 -18.11 -11.86 -21.58
N PHE A 649 -16.91 -11.38 -21.87
CA PHE A 649 -16.22 -11.70 -23.12
C PHE A 649 -15.91 -13.19 -23.24
N MET A 650 -15.35 -13.79 -22.18
CA MET A 650 -15.05 -15.22 -22.11
C MET A 650 -16.31 -16.08 -22.27
N GLY A 651 -17.45 -15.66 -21.72
CA GLY A 651 -18.72 -16.38 -21.86
C GLY A 651 -19.31 -16.35 -23.28
N LYS A 652 -18.94 -15.37 -24.11
CA LYS A 652 -19.45 -15.20 -25.49
C LYS A 652 -18.65 -15.96 -26.53
N GLN A 653 -17.38 -16.27 -26.26
CA GLN A 653 -16.51 -16.96 -27.22
C GLN A 653 -15.80 -18.17 -26.60
N PRO A 654 -15.73 -19.31 -27.31
CA PRO A 654 -15.25 -20.58 -26.74
C PRO A 654 -13.72 -20.65 -26.58
N ARG A 655 -12.96 -19.76 -27.22
CA ARG A 655 -11.51 -19.65 -27.14
C ARG A 655 -11.05 -18.26 -27.56
N GLY A 656 -9.91 -17.82 -27.03
CA GLY A 656 -9.40 -16.49 -27.35
C GLY A 656 -8.17 -16.13 -26.53
N ALA A 657 -7.81 -14.85 -26.52
CA ALA A 657 -6.76 -14.34 -25.66
C ALA A 657 -7.14 -12.97 -25.12
N ILE A 658 -6.69 -12.69 -23.90
CA ILE A 658 -6.92 -11.44 -23.18
C ILE A 658 -5.57 -10.80 -22.92
N LEU A 659 -5.40 -9.55 -23.33
CA LEU A 659 -4.25 -8.73 -23.02
C LEU A 659 -4.67 -7.58 -22.09
N LEU A 660 -4.03 -7.49 -20.93
CA LEU A 660 -4.11 -6.36 -20.02
C LEU A 660 -2.77 -5.61 -20.02
N ASP A 661 -2.77 -4.44 -20.65
CA ASP A 661 -1.69 -3.47 -20.68
C ASP A 661 -2.03 -2.29 -19.76
N GLY A 662 -1.16 -2.02 -18.79
CA GLY A 662 -1.35 -0.96 -17.79
C GLY A 662 -1.79 -1.47 -16.41
N ILE A 663 -1.28 -2.61 -15.95
CA ILE A 663 -1.54 -3.09 -14.59
C ILE A 663 -1.05 -2.09 -13.53
N GLU A 664 0.03 -1.36 -13.81
CA GLU A 664 0.56 -0.28 -12.98
C GLU A 664 -0.44 0.87 -12.82
N TYR A 665 -1.27 1.13 -13.84
CA TYR A 665 -2.35 2.09 -13.72
C TYR A 665 -3.46 1.58 -12.80
N LEU A 666 -3.74 0.27 -12.78
CA LEU A 666 -4.68 -0.31 -11.82
C LEU A 666 -4.15 -0.22 -10.40
N VAL A 667 -2.86 -0.50 -10.19
CA VAL A 667 -2.18 -0.37 -8.88
C VAL A 667 -2.08 1.08 -8.42
N SER A 668 -2.02 2.04 -9.34
CA SER A 668 -2.04 3.47 -8.98
C SER A 668 -3.42 3.94 -8.51
N ASN A 669 -4.50 3.28 -8.96
CA ASN A 669 -5.89 3.65 -8.64
C ASN A 669 -6.54 2.74 -7.57
N ASN A 670 -5.88 1.64 -7.20
CA ASN A 670 -6.36 0.63 -6.25
C ASN A 670 -5.18 0.11 -5.41
N SER A 671 -5.41 -0.40 -4.20
CA SER A 671 -4.32 -1.06 -3.46
C SER A 671 -3.74 -2.25 -4.23
N PHE A 672 -2.43 -2.48 -4.15
CA PHE A 672 -1.79 -3.63 -4.78
C PHE A 672 -2.45 -4.97 -4.38
N ASP A 673 -2.83 -5.15 -3.12
CA ASP A 673 -3.53 -6.36 -2.66
C ASP A 673 -4.86 -6.60 -3.39
N ALA A 674 -5.63 -5.53 -3.64
CA ALA A 674 -6.86 -5.61 -4.42
C ALA A 674 -6.59 -5.98 -5.89
N VAL A 675 -5.53 -5.42 -6.49
CA VAL A 675 -5.10 -5.77 -7.86
C VAL A 675 -4.61 -7.22 -7.92
N LEU A 676 -3.87 -7.68 -6.92
CA LEU A 676 -3.41 -9.07 -6.83
C LEU A 676 -4.58 -10.05 -6.72
N MET A 677 -5.59 -9.73 -5.90
CA MET A 677 -6.83 -10.53 -5.81
C MET A 677 -7.60 -10.54 -7.13
N PHE A 678 -7.64 -9.40 -7.82
CA PHE A 678 -8.19 -9.29 -9.17
C PHE A 678 -7.44 -10.20 -10.16
N VAL A 679 -6.11 -10.17 -10.17
CA VAL A 679 -5.27 -11.02 -11.04
C VAL A 679 -5.52 -12.49 -10.71
N ARG A 680 -5.43 -12.91 -9.45
CA ARG A 680 -5.67 -14.31 -9.02
C ARG A 680 -7.02 -14.84 -9.48
N ARG A 681 -8.08 -14.07 -9.33
CA ARG A 681 -9.42 -14.45 -9.82
C ARG A 681 -9.41 -14.72 -11.33
N LEU A 682 -8.73 -13.89 -12.11
CA LEU A 682 -8.64 -14.08 -13.56
C LEU A 682 -7.77 -15.29 -13.91
N LEU A 683 -6.68 -15.53 -13.17
CA LEU A 683 -5.85 -16.73 -13.33
C LEU A 683 -6.68 -18.00 -13.14
N ASP A 684 -7.47 -18.05 -12.06
CA ASP A 684 -8.38 -19.17 -11.78
C ASP A 684 -9.37 -19.38 -12.94
N ALA A 685 -10.06 -18.32 -13.36
CA ALA A 685 -11.03 -18.39 -14.46
C ALA A 685 -10.40 -18.80 -15.80
N ILE A 686 -9.16 -18.40 -16.06
CA ILE A 686 -8.45 -18.69 -17.30
C ILE A 686 -7.91 -20.11 -17.32
N SER A 687 -7.46 -20.63 -16.17
CA SER A 687 -6.94 -21.99 -16.04
C SER A 687 -7.93 -23.09 -16.46
N GLU A 688 -9.23 -22.83 -16.30
CA GLU A 688 -10.33 -23.74 -16.70
C GLU A 688 -10.88 -23.47 -18.11
N SER A 689 -10.28 -22.53 -18.84
CA SER A 689 -10.78 -22.04 -20.12
C SER A 689 -9.82 -22.32 -21.28
N ARG A 690 -10.26 -22.08 -22.52
CA ARG A 690 -9.38 -22.08 -23.70
C ARG A 690 -8.84 -20.69 -24.02
N TYR A 691 -8.68 -19.83 -23.00
CA TYR A 691 -8.09 -18.51 -23.15
C TYR A 691 -6.62 -18.49 -22.75
N ALA A 692 -5.83 -17.63 -23.39
CA ALA A 692 -4.52 -17.22 -22.87
C ALA A 692 -4.65 -15.83 -22.22
N PHE A 693 -4.03 -15.63 -21.06
CA PHE A 693 -3.95 -14.31 -20.42
C PHE A 693 -2.57 -13.71 -20.59
N ILE A 694 -2.50 -12.42 -20.88
CA ILE A 694 -1.25 -11.70 -21.00
C ILE A 694 -1.37 -10.43 -20.16
N ILE A 695 -0.42 -10.20 -19.27
CA ILE A 695 -0.22 -8.93 -18.61
C ILE A 695 1.09 -8.34 -19.11
N SER A 696 1.03 -7.13 -19.68
CA SER A 696 2.22 -6.36 -20.01
C SER A 696 2.48 -5.35 -18.90
N LEU A 697 3.72 -5.29 -18.43
CA LEU A 697 4.15 -4.34 -17.40
C LEU A 697 5.56 -3.83 -17.68
N GLY A 698 5.79 -2.55 -17.38
CA GLY A 698 7.13 -1.99 -17.28
C GLY A 698 7.75 -2.41 -15.94
N PRO A 699 8.87 -3.16 -15.91
CA PRO A 699 9.43 -3.69 -14.65
C PRO A 699 9.82 -2.60 -13.64
N ALA A 700 10.07 -1.37 -14.09
CA ALA A 700 10.35 -0.22 -13.23
C ALA A 700 9.10 0.45 -12.61
N THR A 701 7.88 0.01 -12.96
CA THR A 701 6.63 0.70 -12.58
C THR A 701 5.97 0.16 -11.31
N LEU A 702 6.38 -1.02 -10.84
CA LEU A 702 5.94 -1.63 -9.59
C LEU A 702 7.10 -1.76 -8.62
N LYS A 703 6.83 -1.83 -7.31
CA LYS A 703 7.89 -2.12 -6.35
C LYS A 703 8.43 -3.53 -6.60
N GLU A 704 9.72 -3.76 -6.38
CA GLU A 704 10.36 -5.07 -6.64
C GLU A 704 9.64 -6.24 -5.94
N GLN A 705 9.11 -6.02 -4.73
CA GLN A 705 8.32 -7.02 -4.00
C GLN A 705 6.97 -7.32 -4.68
N GLU A 706 6.29 -6.29 -5.17
CA GLU A 706 5.00 -6.40 -5.88
C GLU A 706 5.20 -7.14 -7.21
N LEU A 707 6.26 -6.81 -7.94
CA LEU A 707 6.67 -7.50 -9.15
C LEU A 707 6.96 -8.99 -8.88
N LYS A 708 7.79 -9.31 -7.88
CA LYS A 708 8.10 -10.72 -7.53
C LYS A 708 6.88 -11.52 -7.10
N VAL A 709 5.88 -10.88 -6.49
CA VAL A 709 4.61 -11.55 -6.17
C VAL A 709 3.86 -11.87 -7.45
N LEU A 710 3.78 -10.96 -8.41
CA LEU A 710 3.15 -11.24 -9.73
C LEU A 710 3.93 -12.29 -10.53
N GLU A 711 5.26 -12.24 -10.53
CA GLU A 711 6.13 -13.24 -11.18
C GLU A 711 5.94 -14.65 -10.62
N ARG A 712 5.49 -14.80 -9.36
CA ARG A 712 5.18 -16.11 -8.76
C ARG A 712 3.82 -16.67 -9.20
N GLU A 713 2.92 -15.81 -9.64
CA GLU A 713 1.55 -16.18 -10.02
C GLU A 713 1.43 -16.48 -11.52
N MET A 714 2.38 -16.03 -12.35
CA MET A 714 2.30 -16.06 -13.81
C MET A 714 3.61 -16.52 -14.48
N GLU A 715 3.52 -17.05 -15.70
CA GLU A 715 4.72 -17.44 -16.47
C GLU A 715 5.41 -16.19 -17.03
N VAL A 716 6.63 -15.91 -16.55
CA VAL A 716 7.39 -14.71 -16.94
C VAL A 716 8.07 -14.93 -18.29
N ILE A 717 7.79 -14.03 -19.24
CA ILE A 717 8.48 -13.95 -20.54
C ILE A 717 9.35 -12.71 -20.53
N ARG A 718 10.67 -12.93 -20.52
CA ARG A 718 11.67 -11.88 -20.69
C ARG A 718 12.25 -11.97 -22.09
N PHE A 719 12.24 -10.85 -22.79
CA PHE A 719 12.90 -10.74 -24.07
C PHE A 719 14.28 -10.10 -23.87
N PRO A 720 15.33 -10.63 -24.51
CA PRO A 720 16.68 -10.11 -24.38
C PRO A 720 16.82 -8.68 -24.92
#